data_AF-A0A412AFT9-F1
#
_entry.id   AF-A0A412AFT9-F1
#
_cell.length_a   1.000
_cell.length_b   1.000
_cell.length_c   1.000
_cell.angle_alpha   90.00
_cell.angle_beta   90.00
_cell.angle_gamma   90.00
#
_symmetry.space_group_name_H-M   'P 1'
#
loop_
_entity.id
_entity.type
_entity.pdbx_description
1 polymer ?
#
loop_
_entity_poly.entity_id
_entity_poly.type
_entity_poly.pdbx_seq_one_letter_code
_entity_poly.pdbx_strand_id
1 'polypeptide(L)'
;MEQLCYIHFELLNHKTQEGYWATDKGLRVKHLPEVILESRGKTATGFYNEQTQRFRFFNYSEQDWNVLFQEYIFHDKITDKFYYLYILRILYAINTSKFQPEAFKKAIHKQITDYPTIQAWFIKDLYKYISFASLNRQELILPILNEFGYDFKVIEPQLLTDAIDFIGDFLIYRGLGIFNQFRLIFNRIQQWKKEKSDYHLEHITSKAHNEIIQLMLWLNDLHRMVDISVIEKYFYYLGMNIRTLIIRKLFEEHRNKNYSINIGFLETLLNSKRKLLADYQAALFGLKTEVNPSLEILIDAIKNYTDKKTFLTLNGVIDIAIQQSGSKKVKINLNSQRLFDICNGGLRINPKFNGFLLVEYQMTPNSTLALDNFREHTATVISRIRNLKDLSYDDIDYVESLINELNDCMDDLPKLLSLLKNKYPDNTWNTKGADEISKCLMPELLTINKARFTLSPSIDTFSNKEEIKANIINILNEWTESDCKDEWVIPVQNKELINRIMKGFYIQNTGETHPPFYIDWRDIYKNLKSNLPRPTDICYGNLSDKRHHITNKSFVWCKHQPCFRTAIEYKQSWQDYKLTDMLNILGHNITEDKGCGFIADGEYNRFVDVVLKAQKVVDKLQCKECGHILFPVKRSTGNDSNEYTYYYCENAQCKEYHQEIYINHCFNCKDGIIDSRESKRCPNGLCICPECLTCCSNDFFDRMANKYLSSNRLVPQWINNRLGKGHKDLHTLFCPKCGTEFDDTHTECPSCHYKWKIANYKRRI
;
A
#
# COMPACT_ATOMS: atom_id res chain seq x y z
N MET A 1 36.50 17.78 -8.18
CA MET A 1 35.20 17.10 -8.40
C MET A 1 35.20 15.63 -7.97
N GLU A 2 36.28 15.10 -7.38
CA GLU A 2 36.35 13.68 -7.01
C GLU A 2 36.83 13.37 -5.58
N GLN A 3 37.02 14.37 -4.70
CA GLN A 3 37.43 14.08 -3.32
C GLN A 3 36.89 15.12 -2.33
N LEU A 4 36.45 14.59 -1.17
CA LEU A 4 36.21 15.21 0.15
C LEU A 4 34.73 15.51 0.52
N CYS A 5 34.19 14.66 1.41
CA CYS A 5 32.95 14.87 2.18
C CYS A 5 33.28 15.30 3.64
N TYR A 6 32.34 15.11 4.60
CA TYR A 6 32.30 15.42 6.07
C TYR A 6 31.87 16.89 6.35
N ILE A 7 30.98 17.27 7.28
CA ILE A 7 30.43 16.66 8.51
C ILE A 7 29.07 17.33 8.94
N HIS A 8 28.22 16.54 9.62
CA HIS A 8 27.15 16.77 10.64
C HIS A 8 25.79 17.52 10.43
N PHE A 9 24.79 16.87 11.07
CA PHE A 9 23.44 17.25 11.55
C PHE A 9 22.20 16.72 10.79
N GLU A 10 21.54 15.72 11.43
CA GLU A 10 20.19 15.24 11.12
C GLU A 10 19.11 16.17 11.69
N LEU A 11 18.20 16.61 10.81
CA LEU A 11 16.91 17.19 11.17
C LEU A 11 15.88 16.05 11.25
N LEU A 12 15.58 15.58 12.47
CA LEU A 12 14.55 14.57 12.70
C LEU A 12 13.17 15.25 12.85
N ASN A 13 12.29 15.06 11.86
CA ASN A 13 10.87 15.39 11.98
C ASN A 13 10.17 14.34 12.86
N HIS A 14 10.09 14.56 14.17
CA HIS A 14 9.24 13.76 15.05
C HIS A 14 7.81 14.32 15.11
N LYS A 15 6.81 13.43 15.03
CA LYS A 15 5.44 13.74 15.47
C LYS A 15 5.42 13.64 17.00
N THR A 16 5.21 14.73 17.71
CA THR A 16 4.99 14.70 19.17
C THR A 16 3.50 14.77 19.46
N GLN A 17 2.99 13.87 20.31
CA GLN A 17 1.73 14.10 21.02
C GLN A 17 2.00 15.24 22.01
N GLU A 18 1.09 16.22 22.10
CA GLU A 18 1.26 17.39 22.99
C GLU A 18 1.48 16.93 24.44
N GLY A 19 2.48 17.50 25.13
CA GLY A 19 2.70 17.30 26.56
C GLY A 19 4.17 17.36 26.98
N TYR A 20 4.53 18.42 27.71
CA TYR A 20 5.78 18.68 28.42
C TYR A 20 6.62 17.48 28.85
N TRP A 21 7.95 17.55 28.65
CA TRP A 21 8.91 17.02 29.62
C TRP A 21 10.14 17.95 29.71
N ALA A 22 10.08 18.87 30.66
CA ALA A 22 11.25 19.27 31.41
C ALA A 22 11.05 18.72 32.83
N THR A 23 11.96 17.87 33.30
CA THR A 23 12.65 17.95 34.60
C THR A 23 13.41 16.66 34.92
N ASP A 24 14.67 16.87 35.28
CA ASP A 24 15.48 16.27 36.34
C ASP A 24 15.27 14.85 36.88
N LYS A 25 16.45 14.27 37.20
CA LYS A 25 16.76 13.12 38.06
C LYS A 25 16.45 11.72 37.52
N GLY A 26 17.51 11.15 36.94
CA GLY A 26 17.93 9.76 37.04
C GLY A 26 16.88 8.66 36.91
N LEU A 27 16.84 7.99 35.76
CA LEU A 27 16.68 6.53 35.62
C LEU A 27 16.72 6.11 34.14
N ARG A 28 17.20 4.87 33.92
CA ARG A 28 17.43 4.23 32.61
C ARG A 28 16.13 3.97 31.85
N VAL A 29 16.16 4.06 30.51
CA VAL A 29 15.11 3.46 29.67
C VAL A 29 15.72 2.50 28.65
N LYS A 30 15.35 1.21 28.79
CA LYS A 30 15.48 0.14 27.79
C LYS A 30 14.39 0.31 26.71
N HIS A 31 14.69 -0.12 25.48
CA HIS A 31 13.75 -0.31 24.36
C HIS A 31 12.46 -1.07 24.75
N LEU A 32 11.31 -0.77 24.11
CA LEU A 32 10.62 -1.55 23.04
C LEU A 32 9.18 -1.00 22.75
N PRO A 33 8.37 -1.53 21.79
CA PRO A 33 7.66 -0.80 20.73
C PRO A 33 6.12 -0.75 20.91
N GLU A 34 5.41 -0.30 19.86
CA GLU A 34 3.96 -0.43 19.62
C GLU A 34 3.01 0.43 20.48
N VAL A 35 2.63 1.60 19.95
CA VAL A 35 1.20 1.98 19.80
C VAL A 35 1.09 2.88 18.56
N ILE A 36 0.62 2.31 17.44
CA ILE A 36 -0.02 3.07 16.36
C ILE A 36 -1.47 3.20 16.78
N LEU A 37 -1.85 4.33 17.38
CA LEU A 37 -3.24 4.74 17.50
C LEU A 37 -3.36 6.22 17.14
N GLU A 38 -4.47 6.49 16.47
CA GLU A 38 -4.85 7.71 15.77
C GLU A 38 -4.52 8.98 16.55
N SER A 39 -3.59 9.79 16.06
CA SER A 39 -3.38 11.15 16.57
C SER A 39 -2.97 12.11 15.46
N ARG A 40 -3.70 13.23 15.38
CA ARG A 40 -3.37 14.42 14.57
C ARG A 40 -2.19 15.15 15.21
N GLY A 41 -0.98 14.62 15.09
CA GLY A 41 0.23 15.25 15.62
C GLY A 41 0.71 16.45 14.77
N LYS A 42 1.10 17.55 15.42
CA LYS A 42 1.81 18.69 14.81
C LYS A 42 3.29 18.31 14.60
N THR A 43 3.88 18.70 13.47
CA THR A 43 5.31 18.56 13.16
C THR A 43 6.13 19.66 13.84
N ALA A 44 7.26 19.30 14.46
CA ALA A 44 8.20 20.25 15.06
C ALA A 44 9.62 20.07 14.48
N THR A 45 10.30 21.17 14.21
CA THR A 45 11.68 21.24 13.70
C THR A 45 12.69 21.39 14.83
N GLY A 46 13.81 20.66 14.78
CA GLY A 46 14.86 20.71 15.80
C GLY A 46 16.15 20.01 15.39
N PHE A 47 17.20 20.24 16.16
CA PHE A 47 18.53 19.64 16.05
C PHE A 47 18.66 18.45 16.99
N TYR A 48 19.10 17.31 16.48
CA TYR A 48 19.47 16.18 17.32
C TYR A 48 20.96 16.26 17.68
N ASN A 49 21.27 16.32 18.97
CA ASN A 49 22.65 16.33 19.44
C ASN A 49 23.10 14.90 19.70
N GLU A 50 24.03 14.39 18.88
CA GLU A 50 24.51 13.01 18.93
C GLU A 50 25.25 12.66 20.23
N GLN A 51 25.99 13.61 20.82
CA GLN A 51 26.75 13.39 22.05
C GLN A 51 25.85 13.28 23.29
N THR A 52 24.77 14.05 23.31
CA THR A 52 23.82 14.09 24.45
C THR A 52 22.58 13.24 24.21
N GLN A 53 22.39 12.71 22.99
CA GLN A 53 21.21 11.99 22.53
C GLN A 53 19.90 12.77 22.75
N ARG A 54 19.97 14.11 22.80
CA ARG A 54 18.84 14.99 23.07
C ARG A 54 18.41 15.73 21.81
N PHE A 55 17.11 15.76 21.58
CA PHE A 55 16.48 16.60 20.57
C PHE A 55 16.27 18.01 21.13
N ARG A 56 16.90 19.01 20.52
CA ARG A 56 16.74 20.42 20.82
C ARG A 56 15.85 21.05 19.75
N PHE A 57 14.77 21.73 20.13
CA PHE A 57 13.94 22.46 19.18
C PHE A 57 14.73 23.61 18.51
N PHE A 58 14.44 23.86 17.23
CA PHE A 58 14.94 25.03 16.52
C PHE A 58 14.22 26.25 17.12
N ASN A 59 14.93 27.00 17.96
CA ASN A 59 14.35 28.10 18.73
C ASN A 59 14.51 29.44 18.02
N TYR A 60 14.95 29.44 16.75
CA TYR A 60 15.18 30.64 15.94
C TYR A 60 16.17 31.61 16.59
N SER A 61 17.03 31.07 17.46
CA SER A 61 18.08 31.84 18.13
C SER A 61 19.23 32.17 17.18
N GLU A 62 20.05 33.15 17.54
CA GLU A 62 21.26 33.49 16.78
C GLU A 62 22.15 32.25 16.57
N GLN A 63 22.27 31.38 17.58
CA GLN A 63 23.03 30.14 17.48
C GLN A 63 22.44 29.17 16.46
N ASP A 64 21.11 29.05 16.40
CA ASP A 64 20.43 28.16 15.45
C ASP A 64 20.62 28.65 14.00
N TRP A 65 20.56 29.97 13.77
CA TRP A 65 20.86 30.57 12.47
C TRP A 65 22.32 30.42 12.05
N ASN A 66 23.24 30.63 12.99
CA ASN A 66 24.67 30.42 12.75
C ASN A 66 24.94 29.00 12.28
N VAL A 67 24.35 27.98 12.91
CA VAL A 67 24.50 26.59 12.48
C VAL A 67 24.00 26.39 11.03
N LEU A 68 22.81 26.89 10.69
CA LEU A 68 22.28 26.75 9.32
C LEU A 68 23.14 27.46 8.27
N PHE A 69 23.64 28.65 8.59
CA PHE A 69 24.53 29.37 7.68
C PHE A 69 25.86 28.64 7.52
N GLN A 70 26.47 28.18 8.62
CA GLN A 70 27.72 27.43 8.57
C GLN A 70 27.56 26.14 7.77
N GLU A 71 26.47 25.39 7.94
CA GLU A 71 26.16 24.25 7.08
C GLU A 71 26.20 24.66 5.60
N TYR A 72 25.49 25.73 5.22
CA TYR A 72 25.50 26.17 3.82
C TYR A 72 26.86 26.71 3.33
N ILE A 73 27.61 27.39 4.19
CA ILE A 73 28.88 28.04 3.85
C ILE A 73 30.00 27.02 3.67
N PHE A 74 30.09 26.03 4.55
CA PHE A 74 31.15 25.04 4.56
C PHE A 74 30.85 23.80 3.71
N HIS A 75 29.63 23.67 3.19
CA HIS A 75 29.34 22.70 2.14
C HIS A 75 29.67 23.28 0.76
N ASP A 76 30.72 22.74 0.16
CA ASP A 76 31.31 23.24 -1.08
C ASP A 76 30.37 23.10 -2.29
N LYS A 77 30.11 24.23 -2.98
CA LYS A 77 29.26 24.29 -4.19
C LYS A 77 29.82 23.49 -5.37
N ILE A 78 31.11 23.17 -5.35
CA ILE A 78 31.83 22.46 -6.43
C ILE A 78 31.79 20.94 -6.20
N THR A 79 31.78 20.48 -4.95
CA THR A 79 31.78 19.04 -4.63
C THR A 79 30.40 18.53 -4.20
N ASP A 80 29.54 19.37 -3.61
CA ASP A 80 28.20 18.98 -3.16
C ASP A 80 27.13 19.29 -4.22
N LYS A 81 26.74 18.28 -5.00
CA LYS A 81 25.60 18.37 -5.94
C LYS A 81 24.29 18.83 -5.27
N PHE A 82 24.21 18.77 -3.94
CA PHE A 82 23.04 19.07 -3.13
C PHE A 82 23.24 20.25 -2.17
N TYR A 83 24.26 21.09 -2.41
CA TYR A 83 24.51 22.32 -1.63
C TYR A 83 23.25 23.19 -1.52
N TYR A 84 22.43 23.17 -2.57
CA TYR A 84 21.16 23.89 -2.62
C TYR A 84 20.17 23.42 -1.53
N LEU A 85 20.19 22.14 -1.12
CA LEU A 85 19.31 21.64 -0.06
C LEU A 85 19.55 22.33 1.29
N TYR A 86 20.74 22.88 1.53
CA TYR A 86 21.03 23.67 2.73
C TYR A 86 20.44 25.09 2.63
N ILE A 87 20.46 25.71 1.44
CA ILE A 87 19.74 26.97 1.22
C ILE A 87 18.22 26.77 1.36
N LEU A 88 17.70 25.60 0.98
CA LEU A 88 16.29 25.26 1.19
C LEU A 88 15.91 25.23 2.68
N ARG A 89 16.81 24.75 3.55
CA ARG A 89 16.59 24.73 5.01
C ARG A 89 16.52 26.13 5.58
N ILE A 90 17.44 27.00 5.15
CA ILE A 90 17.44 28.42 5.53
C ILE A 90 16.11 29.07 5.14
N LEU A 91 15.65 28.81 3.91
CA LEU A 91 14.38 29.37 3.42
C LEU A 91 13.14 28.77 4.05
N TYR A 92 13.16 27.49 4.39
CA TYR A 92 12.11 26.89 5.18
C TYR A 92 12.00 27.59 6.54
N ALA A 93 13.12 27.76 7.25
CA ALA A 93 13.16 28.44 8.55
C ALA A 93 12.63 29.87 8.45
N ILE A 94 12.99 30.60 7.38
CA ILE A 94 12.48 31.95 7.08
C ILE A 94 10.95 31.97 6.92
N ASN A 95 10.39 30.98 6.23
CA ASN A 95 8.97 30.93 5.91
C ASN A 95 8.07 30.44 7.06
N THR A 96 8.63 30.01 8.19
CA THR A 96 7.85 29.61 9.37
C THR A 96 7.31 30.83 10.14
N SER A 97 6.23 30.65 10.92
CA SER A 97 5.63 31.71 11.74
C SER A 97 6.50 32.18 12.92
N LYS A 98 7.60 31.49 13.23
CA LYS A 98 8.47 31.76 14.39
C LYS A 98 9.75 32.54 14.05
N PHE A 99 9.91 32.99 12.81
CA PHE A 99 11.07 33.76 12.34
C PHE A 99 11.36 35.00 13.21
N GLN A 100 12.63 35.17 13.60
CA GLN A 100 13.12 36.28 14.43
C GLN A 100 14.16 37.12 13.63
N PRO A 101 13.79 38.30 13.10
CA PRO A 101 14.66 39.10 12.23
C PRO A 101 15.99 39.50 12.88
N GLU A 102 15.98 39.90 14.15
CA GLU A 102 17.18 40.34 14.87
C GLU A 102 18.18 39.20 15.11
N ALA A 103 17.68 38.00 15.41
CA ALA A 103 18.54 36.81 15.57
C ALA A 103 19.19 36.42 14.24
N PHE A 104 18.44 36.50 13.14
CA PHE A 104 18.95 36.29 11.79
C PHE A 104 20.01 37.33 11.42
N LYS A 105 19.74 38.62 11.70
CA LYS A 105 20.67 39.74 11.47
C LYS A 105 21.99 39.52 12.21
N LYS A 106 21.96 39.23 13.51
CA LYS A 106 23.19 38.99 14.29
C LYS A 106 24.00 37.82 13.73
N ALA A 107 23.32 36.72 13.38
CA ALA A 107 23.99 35.55 12.83
C ALA A 107 24.65 35.83 11.46
N ILE A 108 23.97 36.55 10.55
CA ILE A 108 24.55 36.82 9.22
C ILE A 108 25.73 37.80 9.29
N HIS A 109 25.64 38.83 10.12
CA HIS A 109 26.75 39.75 10.40
C HIS A 109 27.95 39.02 10.98
N LYS A 110 27.71 38.08 11.90
CA LYS A 110 28.77 37.24 12.46
C LYS A 110 29.46 36.39 11.39
N GLN A 111 28.70 35.71 10.53
CA GLN A 111 29.30 34.88 9.46
C GLN A 111 30.15 35.71 8.48
N ILE A 112 29.70 36.92 8.13
CA ILE A 112 30.44 37.79 7.22
C ILE A 112 31.69 38.38 7.89
N THR A 113 31.61 38.67 9.19
CA THR A 113 32.76 39.13 9.98
C THR A 113 33.81 38.01 10.09
N ASP A 114 33.37 36.79 10.41
CA ASP A 114 34.24 35.63 10.58
C ASP A 114 34.84 35.16 9.23
N TYR A 115 34.10 35.32 8.13
CA TYR A 115 34.48 34.86 6.79
C TYR A 115 34.22 35.92 5.68
N PRO A 116 34.99 37.01 5.60
CA PRO A 116 34.69 38.12 4.68
C PRO A 116 34.64 37.73 3.19
N THR A 117 35.41 36.72 2.80
CA THR A 117 35.52 36.26 1.41
C THR A 117 34.23 35.66 0.85
N ILE A 118 33.28 35.25 1.71
CA ILE A 118 32.03 34.62 1.27
C ILE A 118 30.92 35.62 0.95
N GLN A 119 31.03 36.86 1.46
CA GLN A 119 29.95 37.85 1.45
C GLN A 119 29.29 37.97 0.08
N ALA A 120 30.10 38.13 -0.97
CA ALA A 120 29.62 38.39 -2.32
C ALA A 120 28.75 37.27 -2.89
N TRP A 121 29.15 36.01 -2.73
CA TRP A 121 28.39 34.89 -3.29
C TRP A 121 27.27 34.45 -2.36
N PHE A 122 27.47 34.52 -1.04
CA PHE A 122 26.51 34.06 -0.04
C PHE A 122 25.25 34.94 -0.05
N ILE A 123 25.44 36.26 -0.03
CA ILE A 123 24.36 37.24 -0.05
C ILE A 123 23.60 37.21 -1.37
N LYS A 124 24.29 37.09 -2.52
CA LYS A 124 23.64 36.97 -3.83
C LYS A 124 22.79 35.70 -3.96
N ASP A 125 23.28 34.55 -3.46
CA ASP A 125 22.49 33.32 -3.47
C ASP A 125 21.28 33.47 -2.53
N LEU A 126 21.47 33.96 -1.30
CA LEU A 126 20.35 34.22 -0.39
C LEU A 126 19.26 35.08 -1.05
N TYR A 127 19.64 36.20 -1.70
CA TYR A 127 18.69 37.06 -2.41
C TYR A 127 17.90 36.31 -3.49
N LYS A 128 18.60 35.57 -4.36
CA LYS A 128 17.99 34.76 -5.43
C LYS A 128 16.94 33.79 -4.91
N TYR A 129 17.17 33.23 -3.73
CA TYR A 129 16.34 32.19 -3.16
C TYR A 129 15.21 32.78 -2.30
N ILE A 130 15.44 33.91 -1.61
CA ILE A 130 14.42 34.66 -0.85
C ILE A 130 13.27 35.12 -1.76
N SER A 131 13.49 35.29 -3.07
CA SER A 131 12.41 35.62 -4.01
C SER A 131 11.29 34.57 -4.09
N PHE A 132 11.51 33.35 -3.61
CA PHE A 132 10.48 32.31 -3.52
C PHE A 132 9.67 32.37 -2.20
N ALA A 133 10.13 33.15 -1.22
CA ALA A 133 9.42 33.39 0.04
C ALA A 133 8.26 34.37 -0.15
N SER A 134 7.40 34.50 0.86
CA SER A 134 6.31 35.47 0.83
C SER A 134 6.83 36.91 0.82
N LEU A 135 6.06 37.84 0.25
CA LEU A 135 6.48 39.26 0.17
C LEU A 135 6.78 39.84 1.56
N ASN A 136 5.93 39.52 2.55
CA ASN A 136 6.16 39.91 3.94
C ASN A 136 7.52 39.42 4.48
N ARG A 137 8.02 38.26 4.02
CA ARG A 137 9.33 37.73 4.42
C ARG A 137 10.47 38.39 3.65
N GLN A 138 10.28 38.72 2.38
CA GLN A 138 11.25 39.48 1.61
C GLN A 138 11.48 40.86 2.25
N GLU A 139 10.40 41.59 2.58
CA GLU A 139 10.47 42.91 3.20
C GLU A 139 11.19 42.93 4.56
N LEU A 140 11.14 41.82 5.31
CA LEU A 140 11.87 41.68 6.57
C LEU A 140 13.37 41.41 6.39
N ILE A 141 13.76 40.72 5.31
CA ILE A 141 15.14 40.23 5.14
C ILE A 141 15.96 41.13 4.23
N LEU A 142 15.37 41.71 3.18
CA LEU A 142 16.09 42.54 2.23
C LEU A 142 16.80 43.74 2.88
N PRO A 143 16.21 44.46 3.86
CA PRO A 143 16.94 45.51 4.58
C PRO A 143 18.22 45.00 5.23
N ILE A 144 18.19 43.79 5.82
CA ILE A 144 19.35 43.16 6.44
C ILE A 144 20.43 42.84 5.38
N LEU A 145 20.03 42.35 4.21
CA LEU A 145 20.99 42.05 3.13
C LEU A 145 21.60 43.32 2.52
N ASN A 146 20.83 44.41 2.46
CA ASN A 146 21.25 45.69 1.90
C ASN A 146 22.27 46.42 2.80
N GLU A 147 22.34 46.10 4.10
CA GLU A 147 23.40 46.59 5.02
C GLU A 147 24.82 46.22 4.54
N PHE A 148 24.95 45.21 3.68
CA PHE A 148 26.23 44.76 3.10
C PHE A 148 26.60 45.44 1.77
N GLY A 149 25.95 46.58 1.44
CA GLY A 149 26.26 47.38 0.26
C GLY A 149 25.54 46.97 -1.03
N TYR A 150 24.39 46.30 -0.90
CA TYR A 150 23.53 45.91 -2.03
C TYR A 150 22.25 46.76 -2.09
N ASP A 151 21.66 46.90 -3.29
CA ASP A 151 20.34 47.51 -3.51
C ASP A 151 19.35 46.44 -3.99
N PHE A 152 19.13 45.42 -3.17
CA PHE A 152 18.14 44.39 -3.47
C PHE A 152 16.73 44.89 -3.23
N LYS A 153 15.84 44.56 -4.16
CA LYS A 153 14.42 44.93 -4.13
C LYS A 153 13.54 43.70 -4.03
N VAL A 154 12.36 43.89 -3.43
CA VAL A 154 11.32 42.87 -3.36
C VAL A 154 10.98 42.41 -4.77
N ILE A 155 10.95 41.09 -4.97
CA ILE A 155 10.58 40.48 -6.24
C ILE A 155 9.11 40.10 -6.16
N GLU A 156 8.27 40.92 -6.79
CA GLU A 156 6.83 40.70 -6.93
C GLU A 156 6.49 40.44 -8.42
N PRO A 157 6.21 39.19 -8.80
CA PRO A 157 5.84 38.88 -10.18
C PRO A 157 4.44 39.39 -10.50
N GLN A 158 4.34 40.47 -11.29
CA GLN A 158 3.06 41.12 -11.62
C GLN A 158 1.99 40.13 -12.13
N LEU A 159 2.35 39.24 -13.04
CA LEU A 159 1.42 38.24 -13.58
C LEU A 159 0.83 37.31 -12.51
N LEU A 160 1.58 37.02 -11.45
CA LEU A 160 1.08 36.18 -10.36
C LEU A 160 0.22 37.00 -9.40
N THR A 161 0.62 38.24 -9.10
CA THR A 161 -0.20 39.18 -8.31
C THR A 161 -1.56 39.40 -8.98
N ASP A 162 -1.57 39.70 -10.28
CA ASP A 162 -2.80 39.86 -11.07
C ASP A 162 -3.67 38.60 -10.99
N ALA A 163 -3.07 37.42 -11.12
CA ALA A 163 -3.79 36.15 -11.06
C ALA A 163 -4.45 35.90 -9.70
N ILE A 164 -3.83 36.35 -8.60
CA ILE A 164 -4.41 36.27 -7.25
C ILE A 164 -5.53 37.30 -7.10
N ASP A 165 -5.34 38.52 -7.59
CA ASP A 165 -6.35 39.56 -7.53
C ASP A 165 -7.62 39.12 -8.26
N PHE A 166 -7.48 38.45 -9.41
CA PHE A 166 -8.60 37.87 -10.14
C PHE A 166 -9.36 36.79 -9.38
N ILE A 167 -8.74 36.10 -8.41
CA ILE A 167 -9.45 35.12 -7.57
C ILE A 167 -10.04 35.71 -6.29
N GLY A 168 -9.84 37.00 -6.02
CA GLY A 168 -10.44 37.73 -4.89
C GLY A 168 -9.75 37.53 -3.54
N ASP A 169 -8.56 36.91 -3.50
CA ASP A 169 -7.84 36.55 -2.27
C ASP A 169 -6.64 37.50 -1.98
N PHE A 170 -6.74 38.77 -2.38
CA PHE A 170 -5.67 39.77 -2.27
C PHE A 170 -5.21 40.04 -0.82
N LEU A 171 -6.05 39.73 0.18
CA LEU A 171 -5.71 39.99 1.59
C LEU A 171 -4.68 39.00 2.15
N ILE A 172 -4.53 37.82 1.52
CA ILE A 172 -3.67 36.75 2.06
C ILE A 172 -2.39 36.53 1.25
N TYR A 173 -2.28 37.03 0.01
CA TYR A 173 -1.15 36.66 -0.88
C TYR A 173 0.22 37.10 -0.38
N ARG A 174 0.30 38.28 0.26
CA ARG A 174 1.57 38.80 0.78
C ARG A 174 2.18 37.89 1.84
N GLY A 175 1.35 37.09 2.52
CA GLY A 175 1.78 36.08 3.49
C GLY A 175 2.13 34.72 2.87
N LEU A 176 1.82 34.48 1.59
CA LEU A 176 2.03 33.21 0.90
C LEU A 176 3.30 33.25 0.05
N GLY A 177 4.15 32.22 0.15
CA GLY A 177 5.22 32.01 -0.81
C GLY A 177 4.68 31.62 -2.19
N ILE A 178 5.48 31.83 -3.24
CA ILE A 178 5.07 31.69 -4.64
C ILE A 178 4.37 30.37 -4.97
N PHE A 179 4.86 29.23 -4.46
CA PHE A 179 4.25 27.92 -4.72
C PHE A 179 2.87 27.76 -4.09
N ASN A 180 2.64 28.38 -2.93
CA ASN A 180 1.32 28.39 -2.30
C ASN A 180 0.34 29.28 -3.05
N GLN A 181 0.82 30.34 -3.68
CA GLN A 181 0.00 31.19 -4.53
C GLN A 181 -0.51 30.40 -5.76
N PHE A 182 0.36 29.68 -6.48
CA PHE A 182 -0.06 28.78 -7.57
C PHE A 182 -1.09 27.73 -7.11
N ARG A 183 -0.85 27.11 -5.94
CA ARG A 183 -1.76 26.11 -5.38
C ARG A 183 -3.12 26.71 -5.01
N LEU A 184 -3.13 27.93 -4.46
CA LEU A 184 -4.35 28.64 -4.10
C LEU A 184 -5.21 28.90 -5.33
N ILE A 185 -4.60 29.45 -6.40
CA ILE A 185 -5.30 29.74 -7.67
C ILE A 185 -5.94 28.47 -8.23
N PHE A 186 -5.19 27.38 -8.34
CA PHE A 186 -5.71 26.10 -8.83
C PHE A 186 -6.90 25.60 -8.00
N ASN A 187 -6.75 25.58 -6.67
CA ASN A 187 -7.79 25.08 -5.77
C ASN A 187 -9.05 25.94 -5.78
N ARG A 188 -8.90 27.26 -5.90
CA ARG A 188 -10.02 28.20 -5.90
C ARG A 188 -10.89 28.03 -7.16
N ILE A 189 -10.25 27.92 -8.32
CA ILE A 189 -10.94 27.63 -9.58
C ILE A 189 -11.64 26.26 -9.52
N GLN A 190 -10.96 25.24 -8.99
CA GLN A 190 -11.54 23.92 -8.82
C GLN A 190 -12.76 23.93 -7.86
N GLN A 191 -12.68 24.72 -6.79
CA GLN A 191 -13.79 24.93 -5.85
C GLN A 191 -14.99 25.56 -6.57
N TRP A 192 -14.80 26.64 -7.31
CA TRP A 192 -15.88 27.29 -8.05
C TRP A 192 -16.51 26.39 -9.11
N LYS A 193 -15.71 25.56 -9.79
CA LYS A 193 -16.21 24.53 -10.71
C LYS A 193 -17.11 23.53 -9.99
N LYS A 194 -16.73 23.10 -8.78
CA LYS A 194 -17.52 22.15 -7.97
C LYS A 194 -18.81 22.77 -7.44
N GLU A 195 -18.75 24.03 -7.03
CA GLU A 195 -19.88 24.81 -6.52
C GLU A 195 -20.82 25.30 -7.63
N LYS A 196 -20.44 25.12 -8.91
CA LYS A 196 -21.16 25.66 -10.08
C LYS A 196 -21.42 27.16 -9.95
N SER A 197 -20.40 27.91 -9.50
CA SER A 197 -20.51 29.35 -9.33
C SER A 197 -20.30 30.06 -10.66
N ASP A 198 -21.35 30.15 -11.47
CA ASP A 198 -21.29 30.70 -12.83
C ASP A 198 -20.69 32.10 -12.87
N TYR A 199 -21.06 32.98 -11.93
CA TYR A 199 -20.50 34.33 -11.81
C TYR A 199 -18.98 34.35 -11.67
N HIS A 200 -18.42 33.55 -10.74
CA HIS A 200 -16.98 33.51 -10.53
C HIS A 200 -16.26 32.85 -11.70
N LEU A 201 -16.85 31.83 -12.32
CA LEU A 201 -16.30 31.13 -13.47
C LEU A 201 -16.26 32.01 -14.73
N GLU A 202 -17.33 32.76 -15.02
CA GLU A 202 -17.36 33.73 -16.11
C GLU A 202 -16.33 34.84 -15.90
N HIS A 203 -16.26 35.38 -14.66
CA HIS A 203 -15.29 36.40 -14.32
C HIS A 203 -13.86 35.93 -14.57
N ILE A 204 -13.45 34.78 -14.01
CA ILE A 204 -12.07 34.30 -14.15
C ILE A 204 -11.74 33.88 -15.59
N THR A 205 -12.73 33.35 -16.33
CA THR A 205 -12.55 32.99 -17.75
C THR A 205 -12.30 34.23 -18.61
N SER A 206 -12.91 35.37 -18.29
CA SER A 206 -12.60 36.65 -18.95
C SER A 206 -11.15 37.13 -18.73
N LYS A 207 -10.46 36.59 -17.73
CA LYS A 207 -9.06 36.90 -17.39
C LYS A 207 -8.05 35.95 -18.05
N ALA A 208 -8.48 35.16 -19.03
CA ALA A 208 -7.64 34.26 -19.81
C ALA A 208 -6.61 34.98 -20.72
N HIS A 209 -6.29 36.26 -20.51
CA HIS A 209 -5.09 36.90 -21.07
C HIS A 209 -3.86 36.67 -20.16
N ASN A 210 -4.08 36.33 -18.89
CA ASN A 210 -3.03 35.96 -17.96
C ASN A 210 -2.64 34.49 -18.13
N GLU A 211 -1.37 34.21 -18.45
CA GLU A 211 -0.88 32.85 -18.75
C GLU A 211 -1.02 31.86 -17.57
N ILE A 212 -0.94 32.32 -16.32
CA ILE A 212 -1.14 31.49 -15.14
C ILE A 212 -2.61 31.08 -15.05
N ILE A 213 -3.52 32.03 -15.25
CA ILE A 213 -4.96 31.76 -15.27
C ILE A 213 -5.31 30.84 -16.44
N GLN A 214 -4.78 31.08 -17.64
CA GLN A 214 -4.97 30.19 -18.79
C GLN A 214 -4.60 28.73 -18.45
N LEU A 215 -3.43 28.52 -17.83
CA LEU A 215 -2.96 27.19 -17.43
C LEU A 215 -3.92 26.55 -16.41
N MET A 216 -4.37 27.30 -15.41
CA MET A 216 -5.29 26.77 -14.39
C MET A 216 -6.68 26.47 -14.94
N LEU A 217 -7.20 27.30 -15.84
CA LEU A 217 -8.47 27.07 -16.51
C LEU A 217 -8.41 25.84 -17.42
N TRP A 218 -7.32 25.67 -18.18
CA TRP A 218 -7.13 24.49 -19.03
C TRP A 218 -7.09 23.19 -18.21
N LEU A 219 -6.39 23.19 -17.08
CA LEU A 219 -6.37 22.05 -16.15
C LEU A 219 -7.73 21.77 -15.48
N ASN A 220 -8.66 22.73 -15.53
CA ASN A 220 -10.02 22.59 -15.03
C ASN A 220 -11.05 22.42 -16.15
N ASP A 221 -10.65 22.14 -17.40
CA ASP A 221 -11.55 21.99 -18.56
C ASP A 221 -12.39 23.25 -18.88
N LEU A 222 -11.92 24.43 -18.47
CA LEU A 222 -12.61 25.72 -18.67
C LEU A 222 -11.95 26.57 -19.76
N HIS A 223 -10.85 26.09 -20.34
CA HIS A 223 -10.13 26.75 -21.41
C HIS A 223 -9.56 25.70 -22.38
N ARG A 224 -9.40 26.10 -23.64
CA ARG A 224 -8.70 25.29 -24.65
C ARG A 224 -7.23 25.06 -24.27
N MET A 225 -6.55 24.21 -25.02
CA MET A 225 -5.13 23.96 -24.77
C MET A 225 -4.30 25.25 -24.73
N VAL A 226 -3.42 25.34 -23.74
CA VAL A 226 -2.45 26.42 -23.58
C VAL A 226 -1.21 26.17 -24.42
N ASP A 227 -0.48 27.24 -24.73
CA ASP A 227 0.82 27.15 -25.38
C ASP A 227 1.79 26.28 -24.55
N ILE A 228 2.55 25.42 -25.23
CA ILE A 228 3.52 24.52 -24.61
C ILE A 228 4.56 25.28 -23.81
N SER A 229 4.97 26.47 -24.28
CA SER A 229 5.91 27.34 -23.58
C SER A 229 5.40 27.78 -22.20
N VAL A 230 4.08 27.95 -22.02
CA VAL A 230 3.46 28.24 -20.72
C VAL A 230 3.60 27.04 -19.79
N ILE A 231 3.39 25.84 -20.30
CA ILE A 231 3.57 24.59 -19.53
C ILE A 231 5.03 24.46 -19.09
N GLU A 232 6.00 24.57 -20.01
CA GLU A 232 7.43 24.53 -19.69
C GLU A 232 7.80 25.59 -18.64
N LYS A 233 7.21 26.78 -18.74
CA LYS A 233 7.51 27.90 -17.86
C LYS A 233 7.11 27.61 -16.42
N TYR A 234 5.91 27.06 -16.22
CA TYR A 234 5.29 26.93 -14.90
C TYR A 234 5.27 25.52 -14.32
N PHE A 235 5.65 24.48 -15.08
CA PHE A 235 5.57 23.08 -14.64
C PHE A 235 6.14 22.84 -13.24
N TYR A 236 7.35 23.34 -12.95
CA TYR A 236 8.02 23.16 -11.65
C TYR A 236 7.65 24.19 -10.58
N TYR A 237 6.73 25.13 -10.87
CA TYR A 237 6.04 25.92 -9.85
C TYR A 237 4.83 25.17 -9.26
N LEU A 238 4.49 24.02 -9.83
CA LEU A 238 3.34 23.23 -9.44
C LEU A 238 3.76 21.96 -8.69
N GLY A 239 2.93 21.59 -7.72
CA GLY A 239 3.16 20.39 -6.92
C GLY A 239 3.04 19.11 -7.76
N MET A 240 3.60 18.01 -7.24
CA MET A 240 3.64 16.71 -7.93
C MET A 240 2.25 16.23 -8.41
N ASN A 241 1.17 16.54 -7.67
CA ASN A 241 -0.20 16.19 -8.09
C ASN A 241 -0.61 16.92 -9.37
N ILE A 242 -0.40 18.23 -9.43
CA ILE A 242 -0.79 19.06 -10.57
C ILE A 242 0.12 18.75 -11.77
N ARG A 243 1.42 18.52 -11.55
CA ARG A 243 2.33 18.05 -12.61
C ARG A 243 1.86 16.73 -13.25
N THR A 244 1.38 15.78 -12.45
CA THR A 244 0.76 14.55 -12.98
C THR A 244 -0.50 14.85 -13.80
N LEU A 245 -1.33 15.80 -13.37
CA LEU A 245 -2.51 16.23 -14.15
C LEU A 245 -2.11 16.87 -15.48
N ILE A 246 -1.06 17.70 -15.53
CA ILE A 246 -0.56 18.27 -16.79
C ILE A 246 -0.20 17.15 -17.76
N ILE A 247 0.58 16.15 -17.33
CA ILE A 247 0.94 15.01 -18.18
C ILE A 247 -0.32 14.29 -18.68
N ARG A 248 -1.25 13.94 -17.79
CA ARG A 248 -2.51 13.29 -18.17
C ARG A 248 -3.34 14.12 -19.16
N LYS A 249 -3.43 15.43 -18.94
CA LYS A 249 -4.18 16.35 -19.79
C LYS A 249 -3.54 16.45 -21.18
N LEU A 250 -2.22 16.43 -21.31
CA LEU A 250 -1.55 16.38 -22.62
C LEU A 250 -1.96 15.12 -23.41
N PHE A 251 -2.13 13.96 -22.76
CA PHE A 251 -2.61 12.74 -23.42
C PHE A 251 -4.08 12.88 -23.84
N GLU A 252 -4.88 13.57 -23.05
CA GLU A 252 -6.26 13.91 -23.44
C GLU A 252 -6.31 14.85 -24.66
N GLU A 253 -5.47 15.89 -24.69
CA GLU A 253 -5.38 16.76 -25.87
C GLU A 253 -4.91 16.00 -27.12
N HIS A 254 -4.06 14.98 -26.94
CA HIS A 254 -3.67 14.08 -28.01
C HIS A 254 -4.83 13.24 -28.53
N ARG A 255 -5.57 12.60 -27.63
CA ARG A 255 -6.77 11.83 -27.95
C ARG A 255 -7.80 12.69 -28.70
N ASN A 256 -7.96 13.94 -28.29
CA ASN A 256 -8.89 14.90 -28.89
C ASN A 256 -8.34 15.59 -30.16
N LYS A 257 -7.14 15.23 -30.62
CA LYS A 257 -6.47 15.81 -31.81
C LYS A 257 -6.18 17.31 -31.71
N ASN A 258 -6.17 17.88 -30.51
CA ASN A 258 -5.79 19.27 -30.25
C ASN A 258 -4.26 19.43 -30.17
N TYR A 259 -3.54 18.34 -29.93
CA TYR A 259 -2.09 18.31 -29.81
C TYR A 259 -1.51 16.96 -30.25
N SER A 260 -0.26 16.94 -30.70
CA SER A 260 0.45 15.69 -30.93
C SER A 260 1.53 15.54 -29.88
N ILE A 261 1.41 14.53 -29.01
CA ILE A 261 2.43 14.29 -27.99
C ILE A 261 3.77 13.94 -28.65
N ASN A 262 4.81 14.64 -28.23
CA ASN A 262 6.19 14.28 -28.47
C ASN A 262 6.81 13.75 -27.15
N ILE A 263 7.20 12.46 -27.13
CA ILE A 263 7.80 11.83 -25.95
C ILE A 263 9.12 12.51 -25.56
N GLY A 264 9.95 12.92 -26.53
CA GLY A 264 11.20 13.64 -26.28
C GLY A 264 10.99 15.01 -25.64
N PHE A 265 9.87 15.68 -25.93
CA PHE A 265 9.47 16.88 -25.20
C PHE A 265 9.14 16.56 -23.73
N LEU A 266 8.40 15.49 -23.45
CA LEU A 266 8.10 15.07 -22.07
C LEU A 266 9.38 14.76 -21.28
N GLU A 267 10.38 14.12 -21.92
CA GLU A 267 11.69 13.91 -21.31
C GLU A 267 12.41 15.23 -21.02
N THR A 268 12.39 16.18 -21.96
CA THR A 268 13.01 17.50 -21.78
C THR A 268 12.33 18.27 -20.65
N LEU A 269 11.01 18.14 -20.53
CA LEU A 269 10.22 18.73 -19.46
C LEU A 269 10.64 18.15 -18.10
N LEU A 270 10.84 16.84 -17.98
CA LEU A 270 11.25 16.18 -16.72
C LEU A 270 12.75 16.36 -16.38
N ASN A 271 13.59 16.60 -17.38
CA ASN A 271 15.02 16.85 -17.23
C ASN A 271 15.38 18.34 -17.19
N SER A 272 14.39 19.22 -17.04
CA SER A 272 14.60 20.66 -17.02
C SER A 272 15.53 21.09 -15.87
N LYS A 273 16.37 22.10 -16.13
CA LYS A 273 17.17 22.79 -15.10
C LYS A 273 16.29 23.40 -13.99
N ARG A 274 15.00 23.61 -14.26
CA ARG A 274 14.00 24.12 -13.29
C ARG A 274 13.56 23.08 -12.26
N LYS A 275 13.98 21.82 -12.39
CA LYS A 275 13.70 20.75 -11.42
C LYS A 275 14.11 21.08 -9.98
N LEU A 276 15.13 21.93 -9.81
CA LEU A 276 15.53 22.49 -8.52
C LEU A 276 14.34 23.13 -7.75
N LEU A 277 13.36 23.69 -8.47
CA LEU A 277 12.16 24.27 -7.88
C LEU A 277 11.20 23.21 -7.32
N ALA A 278 11.17 21.99 -7.86
CA ALA A 278 10.42 20.89 -7.25
C ALA A 278 11.05 20.43 -5.94
N ASP A 279 12.38 20.34 -5.90
CA ASP A 279 13.11 20.01 -4.67
C ASP A 279 12.89 21.11 -3.62
N TYR A 280 12.88 22.37 -4.06
CA TYR A 280 12.52 23.53 -3.26
C TYR A 280 11.13 23.41 -2.62
N GLN A 281 10.11 23.07 -3.42
CA GLN A 281 8.77 22.81 -2.91
C GLN A 281 8.75 21.68 -1.88
N ALA A 282 9.42 20.56 -2.18
CA ALA A 282 9.44 19.41 -1.29
C ALA A 282 10.00 19.77 0.10
N ALA A 283 11.06 20.59 0.13
CA ALA A 283 11.65 21.09 1.37
C ALA A 283 10.73 22.08 2.12
N LEU A 284 10.05 23.00 1.42
CA LEU A 284 9.19 24.01 2.05
C LEU A 284 7.96 23.43 2.75
N PHE A 285 7.39 22.33 2.23
CA PHE A 285 6.10 21.82 2.70
C PHE A 285 6.18 20.89 3.91
N GLY A 286 7.37 20.68 4.50
CA GLY A 286 7.53 19.85 5.69
C GLY A 286 7.09 18.39 5.51
N LEU A 287 6.81 17.98 4.26
CA LEU A 287 6.63 16.59 3.91
C LEU A 287 8.00 15.95 4.06
N LYS A 288 8.03 14.75 4.67
CA LYS A 288 9.22 13.89 4.71
C LYS A 288 9.96 14.03 3.37
N THR A 289 11.29 14.05 3.42
CA THR A 289 12.23 13.94 2.30
C THR A 289 11.88 12.68 1.49
N GLU A 290 10.76 12.71 0.79
CA GLU A 290 10.19 11.59 0.05
C GLU A 290 10.34 11.93 -1.42
N VAL A 291 11.36 11.36 -2.03
CA VAL A 291 11.54 11.47 -3.48
C VAL A 291 10.54 10.54 -4.14
N ASN A 292 9.83 11.10 -5.11
CA ASN A 292 8.79 10.42 -5.86
C ASN A 292 9.15 10.45 -7.35
N PRO A 293 9.79 9.39 -7.86
CA PRO A 293 10.21 9.29 -9.26
C PRO A 293 9.08 8.80 -10.20
N SER A 294 7.81 8.84 -9.77
CA SER A 294 6.71 8.21 -10.52
C SER A 294 6.50 8.78 -11.91
N LEU A 295 6.76 10.08 -12.13
CA LEU A 295 6.62 10.70 -13.45
C LEU A 295 7.74 10.28 -14.38
N GLU A 296 8.97 10.22 -13.88
CA GLU A 296 10.14 9.76 -14.60
C GLU A 296 9.97 8.29 -15.01
N ILE A 297 9.54 7.42 -14.09
CA ILE A 297 9.25 6.02 -14.38
C ILE A 297 8.12 5.90 -15.41
N LEU A 298 7.06 6.72 -15.31
CA LEU A 298 5.95 6.69 -16.24
C LEU A 298 6.38 7.05 -17.67
N ILE A 299 7.11 8.16 -17.84
CA ILE A 299 7.56 8.61 -19.17
C ILE A 299 8.56 7.63 -19.78
N ASP A 300 9.52 7.12 -18.98
CA ASP A 300 10.47 6.12 -19.45
C ASP A 300 9.78 4.79 -19.79
N ALA A 301 8.74 4.39 -19.05
CA ALA A 301 7.95 3.20 -19.36
C ALA A 301 7.21 3.34 -20.69
N ILE A 302 6.59 4.51 -20.93
CA ILE A 302 5.91 4.81 -22.20
C ILE A 302 6.92 4.78 -23.35
N LYS A 303 8.05 5.48 -23.20
CA LYS A 303 9.11 5.52 -24.21
C LYS A 303 9.63 4.12 -24.56
N ASN A 304 10.04 3.34 -23.57
CA ASN A 304 10.57 2.00 -23.82
C ASN A 304 9.52 1.09 -24.50
N TYR A 305 8.25 1.21 -24.14
CA TYR A 305 7.20 0.42 -24.79
C TYR A 305 6.91 0.89 -26.23
N THR A 306 6.90 2.20 -26.48
CA THR A 306 6.74 2.75 -27.83
C THR A 306 7.89 2.30 -28.74
N ASP A 307 9.13 2.36 -28.25
CA ASP A 307 10.34 2.05 -29.03
C ASP A 307 10.60 0.54 -29.20
N LYS A 308 10.44 -0.25 -28.12
CA LYS A 308 10.92 -1.64 -28.03
C LYS A 308 9.84 -2.67 -27.72
N LYS A 309 8.61 -2.24 -27.42
CA LYS A 309 7.51 -3.11 -26.92
C LYS A 309 7.85 -3.84 -25.62
N THR A 310 8.73 -3.26 -24.82
CA THR A 310 9.14 -3.78 -23.50
C THR A 310 9.18 -2.64 -22.50
N PHE A 311 8.90 -2.90 -21.23
CA PHE A 311 9.01 -1.91 -20.16
C PHE A 311 10.40 -1.91 -19.49
N LEU A 312 10.57 -1.02 -18.51
CA LEU A 312 11.78 -0.92 -17.69
C LEU A 312 12.06 -2.21 -16.93
N THR A 313 13.35 -2.54 -16.81
CA THR A 313 13.84 -3.62 -15.95
C THR A 313 13.89 -3.17 -14.49
N LEU A 314 14.09 -4.13 -13.57
CA LEU A 314 14.31 -3.82 -12.14
C LEU A 314 15.46 -2.82 -11.94
N ASN A 315 16.57 -3.02 -12.65
CA ASN A 315 17.74 -2.17 -12.58
C ASN A 315 17.40 -0.76 -13.09
N GLY A 316 16.68 -0.65 -14.22
CA GLY A 316 16.25 0.65 -14.75
C GLY A 316 15.36 1.44 -13.78
N VAL A 317 14.42 0.78 -13.10
CA VAL A 317 13.59 1.45 -12.08
C VAL A 317 14.43 1.88 -10.87
N ILE A 318 15.38 1.04 -10.42
CA ILE A 318 16.29 1.38 -9.32
C ILE A 318 17.21 2.54 -9.71
N ASP A 319 17.70 2.59 -10.94
CA ASP A 319 18.54 3.68 -11.43
C ASP A 319 17.82 5.01 -11.41
N ILE A 320 16.58 5.05 -11.92
CA ILE A 320 15.75 6.25 -11.84
C ILE A 320 15.58 6.63 -10.36
N ALA A 321 15.25 5.67 -9.49
CA ALA A 321 15.12 5.95 -8.06
C ALA A 321 16.42 6.55 -7.46
N ILE A 322 17.60 6.00 -7.79
CA ILE A 322 18.88 6.49 -7.29
C ILE A 322 19.21 7.89 -7.83
N GLN A 323 19.07 8.09 -9.14
CA GLN A 323 19.33 9.36 -9.82
C GLN A 323 18.44 10.49 -9.29
N GLN A 324 17.19 10.18 -8.96
CA GLN A 324 16.22 11.16 -8.45
C GLN A 324 16.44 11.47 -6.96
N SER A 325 17.06 10.58 -6.20
CA SER A 325 17.14 10.69 -4.73
C SER A 325 18.35 11.47 -4.23
N GLY A 326 19.43 11.46 -5.01
CA GLY A 326 20.64 12.18 -4.62
C GLY A 326 21.32 11.64 -3.36
N SER A 327 22.09 12.48 -2.67
CA SER A 327 23.00 12.06 -1.58
C SER A 327 22.42 12.08 -0.16
N LYS A 328 21.16 12.50 0.06
CA LYS A 328 20.63 12.68 1.42
C LYS A 328 19.77 11.51 1.91
N LYS A 329 19.54 11.47 3.24
CA LYS A 329 18.57 10.60 3.92
C LYS A 329 17.15 10.90 3.44
N VAL A 330 16.79 10.24 2.34
CA VAL A 330 15.57 10.50 1.58
C VAL A 330 14.81 9.19 1.45
N LYS A 331 13.60 9.14 2.02
CA LYS A 331 12.67 8.04 1.75
C LYS A 331 12.33 8.09 0.26
N ILE A 332 12.24 6.95 -0.39
CA ILE A 332 11.89 6.92 -1.82
C ILE A 332 10.57 6.19 -1.95
N ASN A 333 9.61 6.82 -2.61
CA ASN A 333 8.31 6.22 -2.88
C ASN A 333 8.04 6.28 -4.37
N LEU A 334 8.12 5.12 -5.02
CA LEU A 334 7.84 4.98 -6.44
C LEU A 334 6.37 5.30 -6.78
N ASN A 335 5.50 5.34 -5.77
CA ASN A 335 4.09 5.71 -5.85
C ASN A 335 3.37 5.01 -7.00
N SER A 336 3.46 3.68 -7.01
CA SER A 336 2.94 2.79 -8.05
C SER A 336 1.47 3.03 -8.39
N GLN A 337 0.68 3.52 -7.43
CA GLN A 337 -0.73 3.90 -7.61
C GLN A 337 -0.95 5.05 -8.61
N ARG A 338 0.07 5.87 -8.89
CA ARG A 338 -0.01 6.89 -9.94
C ARG A 338 0.10 6.30 -11.34
N LEU A 339 0.88 5.23 -11.48
CA LEU A 339 1.17 4.57 -12.74
C LEU A 339 0.09 3.56 -13.11
N PHE A 340 -0.41 2.82 -12.12
CA PHE A 340 -1.24 1.64 -12.34
C PHE A 340 -2.63 1.77 -11.70
N ASP A 341 -3.55 0.93 -12.16
CA ASP A 341 -4.88 0.77 -11.56
C ASP A 341 -4.79 0.13 -10.17
N ILE A 342 -5.64 0.62 -9.27
CA ILE A 342 -5.75 0.11 -7.89
C ILE A 342 -6.87 -0.93 -7.85
N CYS A 343 -6.60 -2.06 -7.21
CA CYS A 343 -7.57 -3.12 -7.00
C CYS A 343 -8.69 -2.64 -6.06
N ASN A 344 -9.93 -2.74 -6.50
CA ASN A 344 -11.13 -2.49 -5.69
C ASN A 344 -11.62 -3.75 -4.95
N GLY A 345 -10.76 -4.77 -4.79
CA GLY A 345 -11.10 -6.09 -4.26
C GLY A 345 -11.49 -7.11 -5.35
N GLY A 346 -12.02 -6.64 -6.48
CA GLY A 346 -12.51 -7.50 -7.58
C GLY A 346 -13.67 -8.40 -7.16
N LEU A 347 -14.25 -9.11 -8.14
CA LEU A 347 -15.19 -10.21 -7.82
C LEU A 347 -14.37 -11.47 -7.58
N ARG A 348 -14.22 -11.90 -6.33
CA ARG A 348 -13.54 -13.17 -6.00
C ARG A 348 -14.53 -14.13 -5.39
N ILE A 349 -14.39 -15.38 -5.78
CA ILE A 349 -15.10 -16.50 -5.16
C ILE A 349 -14.12 -17.14 -4.19
N ASN A 350 -14.61 -17.70 -3.08
CA ASN A 350 -13.79 -18.51 -2.17
C ASN A 350 -12.99 -19.54 -3.00
N PRO A 351 -11.66 -19.66 -2.84
CA PRO A 351 -10.83 -20.57 -3.64
C PRO A 351 -11.21 -22.05 -3.44
N LYS A 352 -11.93 -22.37 -2.38
CA LYS A 352 -12.49 -23.71 -2.11
C LYS A 352 -13.92 -23.87 -2.60
N PHE A 353 -14.53 -22.83 -3.17
CA PHE A 353 -15.92 -22.88 -3.64
C PHE A 353 -16.09 -23.93 -4.71
N ASN A 354 -17.07 -24.81 -4.50
CA ASN A 354 -17.44 -25.99 -5.27
C ASN A 354 -18.89 -25.93 -5.77
N GLY A 355 -19.65 -24.89 -5.38
CA GLY A 355 -21.04 -24.70 -5.80
C GLY A 355 -21.96 -24.24 -4.68
N PHE A 356 -23.28 -24.35 -4.91
CA PHE A 356 -24.33 -23.92 -3.99
C PHE A 356 -25.11 -25.13 -3.46
N LEU A 357 -25.22 -25.24 -2.14
CA LEU A 357 -25.98 -26.29 -1.47
C LEU A 357 -26.97 -25.71 -0.48
N LEU A 358 -28.04 -26.46 -0.23
CA LEU A 358 -28.90 -26.32 0.93
C LEU A 358 -28.45 -27.32 1.98
N VAL A 359 -28.59 -26.95 3.25
CA VAL A 359 -28.42 -27.89 4.38
C VAL A 359 -29.69 -27.91 5.23
N GLU A 360 -30.16 -29.12 5.53
CA GLU A 360 -31.25 -29.40 6.47
C GLU A 360 -30.71 -30.33 7.57
N TYR A 361 -31.00 -30.01 8.82
CA TYR A 361 -30.57 -30.83 9.95
C TYR A 361 -31.71 -31.75 10.38
N GLN A 362 -31.47 -33.07 10.38
CA GLN A 362 -32.43 -34.05 10.88
C GLN A 362 -32.24 -34.22 12.39
N MET A 363 -33.30 -33.92 13.13
CA MET A 363 -33.38 -34.06 14.58
C MET A 363 -34.08 -35.37 14.96
N THR A 364 -33.64 -35.99 16.05
CA THR A 364 -34.33 -37.12 16.68
C THR A 364 -34.43 -36.90 18.19
N PRO A 365 -35.34 -37.59 18.89
CA PRO A 365 -35.35 -37.60 20.36
C PRO A 365 -33.97 -37.95 20.91
N ASN A 366 -33.55 -37.24 21.95
CA ASN A 366 -32.23 -37.44 22.54
C ASN A 366 -32.08 -38.89 23.07
N SER A 367 -31.11 -39.64 22.55
CA SER A 367 -30.92 -41.05 22.87
C SER A 367 -30.48 -41.31 24.32
N THR A 368 -30.10 -40.27 25.07
CA THR A 368 -29.72 -40.36 26.50
C THR A 368 -30.89 -40.06 27.46
N LEU A 369 -32.11 -39.92 26.94
CA LEU A 369 -33.29 -39.64 27.75
C LEU A 369 -33.69 -40.88 28.57
N ALA A 370 -33.50 -40.80 29.88
CA ALA A 370 -34.13 -41.67 30.88
C ALA A 370 -35.28 -40.90 31.56
N LEU A 371 -36.28 -41.59 32.13
CA LEU A 371 -37.48 -40.97 32.71
C LEU A 371 -37.13 -39.84 33.71
N ASP A 372 -36.11 -40.05 34.53
CA ASP A 372 -35.71 -39.08 35.56
C ASP A 372 -35.08 -37.80 34.97
N ASN A 373 -34.17 -37.94 33.99
CA ASN A 373 -33.60 -36.78 33.28
C ASN A 373 -34.68 -36.08 32.45
N PHE A 374 -35.58 -36.84 31.84
CA PHE A 374 -36.64 -36.31 31.00
C PHE A 374 -37.64 -35.45 31.81
N ARG A 375 -37.98 -35.87 33.03
CA ARG A 375 -38.80 -35.08 33.96
C ARG A 375 -38.19 -33.72 34.28
N GLU A 376 -36.89 -33.69 34.56
CA GLU A 376 -36.16 -32.45 34.87
C GLU A 376 -36.10 -31.50 33.66
N HIS A 377 -35.81 -32.03 32.47
CA HIS A 377 -35.85 -31.26 31.23
C HIS A 377 -37.28 -30.76 30.91
N THR A 378 -38.31 -31.60 31.10
CA THR A 378 -39.72 -31.21 30.88
C THR A 378 -40.15 -30.10 31.84
N ALA A 379 -39.79 -30.19 33.12
CA ALA A 379 -40.04 -29.15 34.11
C ALA A 379 -39.34 -27.83 33.74
N THR A 380 -38.11 -27.91 33.23
CA THR A 380 -37.35 -26.75 32.73
C THR A 380 -38.04 -26.11 31.52
N VAL A 381 -38.51 -26.92 30.57
CA VAL A 381 -39.27 -26.47 29.40
C VAL A 381 -40.58 -25.79 29.82
N ILE A 382 -41.36 -26.41 30.72
CA ILE A 382 -42.61 -25.83 31.25
C ILE A 382 -42.33 -24.48 31.91
N SER A 383 -41.26 -24.38 32.70
CA SER A 383 -40.85 -23.11 33.32
C SER A 383 -40.50 -22.04 32.29
N ARG A 384 -39.81 -22.39 31.19
CA ARG A 384 -39.49 -21.43 30.12
C ARG A 384 -40.75 -20.98 29.36
N ILE A 385 -41.65 -21.91 29.04
CA ILE A 385 -42.93 -21.61 28.37
C ILE A 385 -43.76 -20.65 29.22
N ARG A 386 -43.86 -20.88 30.54
CA ARG A 386 -44.59 -20.00 31.49
C ARG A 386 -44.03 -18.58 31.59
N ASN A 387 -42.78 -18.37 31.19
CA ASN A 387 -42.09 -17.08 31.28
C ASN A 387 -42.02 -16.32 29.94
N LEU A 388 -42.64 -16.83 28.88
CA LEU A 388 -42.76 -16.12 27.60
C LEU A 388 -43.61 -14.84 27.78
N LYS A 389 -43.15 -13.71 27.24
CA LYS A 389 -43.87 -12.43 27.24
C LYS A 389 -44.46 -12.17 25.86
N ASP A 390 -45.57 -11.43 25.81
CA ASP A 390 -46.26 -10.99 24.59
C ASP A 390 -46.89 -12.13 23.75
N LEU A 391 -47.69 -13.00 24.38
CA LEU A 391 -48.49 -14.04 23.72
C LEU A 391 -49.88 -13.49 23.29
N SER A 392 -50.40 -13.92 22.14
CA SER A 392 -51.78 -13.61 21.74
C SER A 392 -52.79 -14.45 22.53
N TYR A 393 -54.08 -14.10 22.49
CA TYR A 393 -55.11 -14.83 23.24
C TYR A 393 -55.22 -16.31 22.80
N ASP A 394 -55.12 -16.57 21.49
CA ASP A 394 -55.13 -17.93 20.95
C ASP A 394 -53.86 -18.73 21.34
N ASP A 395 -52.73 -18.04 21.54
CA ASP A 395 -51.48 -18.65 22.02
C ASP A 395 -51.55 -19.04 23.50
N ILE A 396 -52.33 -18.32 24.32
CA ILE A 396 -52.47 -18.61 25.76
C ILE A 396 -53.21 -19.94 25.97
N ASP A 397 -54.34 -20.15 25.29
CA ASP A 397 -55.11 -21.40 25.37
C ASP A 397 -54.28 -22.59 24.84
N TYR A 398 -53.50 -22.37 23.78
CA TYR A 398 -52.58 -23.37 23.24
C TYR A 398 -51.43 -23.71 24.22
N VAL A 399 -50.86 -22.71 24.90
CA VAL A 399 -49.84 -22.89 25.93
C VAL A 399 -50.38 -23.67 27.12
N GLU A 400 -51.56 -23.33 27.62
CA GLU A 400 -52.18 -24.03 28.75
C GLU A 400 -52.48 -25.49 28.41
N SER A 401 -53.05 -25.74 27.22
CA SER A 401 -53.30 -27.10 26.71
C SER A 401 -51.99 -27.91 26.63
N LEU A 402 -50.93 -27.33 26.07
CA LEU A 402 -49.64 -28.00 25.94
C LEU A 402 -48.96 -28.26 27.29
N ILE A 403 -49.03 -27.32 28.23
CA ILE A 403 -48.50 -27.53 29.58
C ILE A 403 -49.24 -28.69 30.26
N ASN A 404 -50.57 -28.77 30.10
CA ASN A 404 -51.37 -29.87 30.65
C ASN A 404 -51.01 -31.21 29.99
N GLU A 405 -50.91 -31.27 28.66
CA GLU A 405 -50.47 -32.46 27.93
C GLU A 405 -49.07 -32.94 28.37
N LEU A 406 -48.13 -32.01 28.57
CA LEU A 406 -46.78 -32.32 29.06
C LEU A 406 -46.80 -32.81 30.51
N ASN A 407 -47.61 -32.21 31.39
CA ASN A 407 -47.78 -32.65 32.78
C ASN A 407 -48.39 -34.06 32.85
N ASP A 408 -49.42 -34.34 32.06
CA ASP A 408 -50.13 -35.63 32.02
C ASP A 408 -49.27 -36.77 31.48
N CYS A 409 -48.22 -36.43 30.71
CA CYS A 409 -47.28 -37.39 30.16
C CYS A 409 -45.97 -37.47 30.97
N MET A 410 -45.73 -36.59 31.94
CA MET A 410 -44.45 -36.40 32.63
C MET A 410 -43.97 -37.65 33.37
N ASP A 411 -44.89 -38.56 33.72
CA ASP A 411 -44.61 -39.82 34.42
C ASP A 411 -44.62 -41.06 33.52
N ASP A 412 -44.83 -40.91 32.20
CA ASP A 412 -44.90 -42.00 31.22
C ASP A 412 -44.10 -41.65 29.95
N LEU A 413 -42.82 -42.07 29.94
CA LEU A 413 -41.86 -41.77 28.87
C LEU A 413 -42.32 -42.28 27.47
N PRO A 414 -42.83 -43.51 27.29
CA PRO A 414 -43.41 -43.95 26.03
C PRO A 414 -44.54 -43.05 25.50
N LYS A 415 -45.47 -42.65 26.37
CA LYS A 415 -46.60 -41.77 26.02
C LYS A 415 -46.12 -40.39 25.61
N LEU A 416 -45.12 -39.86 26.32
CA LEU A 416 -44.52 -38.56 26.04
C LEU A 416 -43.69 -38.56 24.72
N LEU A 417 -42.92 -39.60 24.45
CA LEU A 417 -42.21 -39.75 23.17
C LEU A 417 -43.18 -39.87 21.98
N SER A 418 -44.33 -40.51 22.17
CA SER A 418 -45.39 -40.56 21.15
C SER A 418 -46.02 -39.17 20.92
N LEU A 419 -46.25 -38.38 21.97
CA LEU A 419 -46.74 -37.00 21.87
C LEU A 419 -45.78 -36.15 21.01
N LEU A 420 -44.47 -36.21 21.29
CA LEU A 420 -43.46 -35.47 20.55
C LEU A 420 -43.38 -35.89 19.08
N LYS A 421 -43.46 -37.20 18.80
CA LYS A 421 -43.47 -37.72 17.42
C LYS A 421 -44.72 -37.33 16.64
N ASN A 422 -45.89 -37.30 17.30
CA ASN A 422 -47.14 -36.90 16.67
C ASN A 422 -47.18 -35.40 16.38
N LYS A 423 -46.64 -34.60 17.30
CA LYS A 423 -46.58 -33.14 17.19
C LYS A 423 -45.52 -32.68 16.17
N TYR A 424 -44.46 -33.47 16.00
CA TYR A 424 -43.36 -33.21 15.08
C TYR A 424 -42.93 -34.51 14.36
N PRO A 425 -43.62 -34.87 13.26
CA PRO A 425 -43.37 -36.15 12.58
C PRO A 425 -41.95 -36.26 12.01
N ASP A 426 -41.47 -37.50 11.90
CA ASP A 426 -40.19 -37.81 11.28
C ASP A 426 -40.18 -37.22 9.86
N ASN A 427 -39.22 -36.32 9.59
CA ASN A 427 -38.98 -35.54 8.37
C ASN A 427 -39.47 -34.08 8.32
N THR A 428 -40.04 -33.49 9.39
CA THR A 428 -40.49 -32.08 9.35
C THR A 428 -39.97 -31.17 10.47
N TRP A 429 -38.83 -31.51 11.08
CA TRP A 429 -38.16 -30.64 12.06
C TRP A 429 -37.43 -29.47 11.37
N ASN A 430 -38.19 -28.58 10.73
CA ASN A 430 -37.70 -27.30 10.25
C ASN A 430 -37.74 -26.30 11.41
N THR A 431 -36.59 -25.74 11.79
CA THR A 431 -36.51 -24.72 12.85
C THR A 431 -37.09 -23.36 12.45
N LYS A 432 -37.59 -23.18 11.22
CA LYS A 432 -38.20 -21.93 10.76
C LYS A 432 -39.72 -22.07 10.57
N GLY A 433 -40.45 -21.42 11.47
CA GLY A 433 -41.91 -21.53 11.67
C GLY A 433 -42.27 -22.03 13.07
N ALA A 434 -41.30 -22.56 13.81
CA ALA A 434 -41.44 -22.93 15.21
C ALA A 434 -41.86 -21.68 16.02
N ASP A 435 -43.06 -21.73 16.59
CA ASP A 435 -43.53 -20.76 17.58
C ASP A 435 -42.54 -20.67 18.76
N GLU A 436 -42.61 -19.58 19.53
CA GLU A 436 -41.73 -19.36 20.69
C GLU A 436 -41.78 -20.53 21.70
N ILE A 437 -42.88 -21.28 21.67
CA ILE A 437 -43.14 -22.48 22.46
C ILE A 437 -42.28 -23.65 21.98
N SER A 438 -42.26 -23.94 20.67
CA SER A 438 -41.43 -24.97 20.03
C SER A 438 -39.94 -24.69 20.21
N LYS A 439 -39.53 -23.41 20.22
CA LYS A 439 -38.14 -23.00 20.51
C LYS A 439 -37.70 -23.31 21.94
N CYS A 440 -38.64 -23.34 22.89
CA CYS A 440 -38.35 -23.74 24.27
C CYS A 440 -38.18 -25.27 24.40
N LEU A 441 -38.91 -26.05 23.59
CA LEU A 441 -38.92 -27.52 23.59
C LEU A 441 -37.71 -28.14 22.88
N MET A 442 -37.35 -27.63 21.70
CA MET A 442 -36.35 -28.25 20.81
C MET A 442 -34.95 -28.47 21.42
N PRO A 443 -34.35 -27.51 22.17
CA PRO A 443 -32.96 -27.66 22.66
C PRO A 443 -32.78 -28.69 23.77
N GLU A 444 -33.84 -28.96 24.54
CA GLU A 444 -33.78 -29.82 25.73
C GLU A 444 -34.12 -31.28 25.40
N LEU A 445 -34.95 -31.50 24.37
CA LEU A 445 -35.56 -32.81 24.10
C LEU A 445 -35.06 -33.48 22.81
N LEU A 446 -34.34 -32.75 21.95
CA LEU A 446 -33.89 -33.22 20.64
C LEU A 446 -32.38 -33.15 20.49
N THR A 447 -31.85 -34.06 19.66
CA THR A 447 -30.45 -34.06 19.22
C THR A 447 -30.39 -34.06 17.70
N ILE A 448 -29.46 -33.28 17.13
CA ILE A 448 -29.20 -33.29 15.69
C ILE A 448 -28.33 -34.50 15.38
N ASN A 449 -28.84 -35.43 14.58
CA ASN A 449 -28.13 -36.67 14.27
C ASN A 449 -27.58 -36.71 12.85
N LYS A 450 -28.23 -36.08 11.88
CA LYS A 450 -27.78 -36.08 10.48
C LYS A 450 -27.91 -34.68 9.86
N ALA A 451 -27.02 -34.36 8.93
CA ALA A 451 -27.08 -33.21 8.06
C ALA A 451 -27.38 -33.69 6.64
N ARG A 452 -28.47 -33.20 6.06
CA ARG A 452 -28.93 -33.48 4.70
C ARG A 452 -28.53 -32.32 3.81
N PHE A 453 -27.76 -32.59 2.76
CA PHE A 453 -27.36 -31.61 1.77
C PHE A 453 -28.11 -31.84 0.46
N THR A 454 -28.62 -30.78 -0.16
CA THR A 454 -29.29 -30.82 -1.46
C THR A 454 -28.83 -29.66 -2.35
N LEU A 455 -29.09 -29.75 -3.66
CA LEU A 455 -28.76 -28.67 -4.60
C LEU A 455 -29.59 -27.42 -4.32
N SER A 456 -28.96 -26.24 -4.32
CA SER A 456 -29.69 -24.98 -4.11
C SER A 456 -30.47 -24.55 -5.36
N PRO A 457 -31.73 -24.08 -5.23
CA PRO A 457 -32.49 -23.46 -6.32
C PRO A 457 -31.79 -22.25 -6.94
N SER A 458 -30.84 -21.63 -6.21
CA SER A 458 -30.01 -20.53 -6.73
C SER A 458 -29.24 -20.92 -7.99
N ILE A 459 -28.98 -22.21 -8.20
CA ILE A 459 -28.30 -22.74 -9.40
C ILE A 459 -29.12 -22.49 -10.67
N ASP A 460 -30.45 -22.46 -10.59
CA ASP A 460 -31.31 -22.32 -11.76
C ASP A 460 -31.26 -20.91 -12.38
N THR A 461 -30.63 -19.95 -11.68
CA THR A 461 -30.39 -18.58 -12.18
C THR A 461 -29.20 -18.49 -13.15
N PHE A 462 -28.38 -19.54 -13.27
CA PHE A 462 -27.20 -19.56 -14.12
C PHE A 462 -27.52 -20.15 -15.51
N SER A 463 -26.94 -19.56 -16.55
CA SER A 463 -27.12 -20.02 -17.94
C SER A 463 -26.52 -21.41 -18.21
N ASN A 464 -25.55 -21.86 -17.41
CA ASN A 464 -24.89 -23.17 -17.51
C ASN A 464 -25.28 -24.14 -16.36
N LYS A 465 -26.51 -24.02 -15.85
CA LYS A 465 -27.01 -24.77 -14.68
C LYS A 465 -26.77 -26.29 -14.71
N GLU A 466 -26.93 -26.95 -15.85
CA GLU A 466 -26.78 -28.42 -15.94
C GLU A 466 -25.33 -28.88 -15.72
N GLU A 467 -24.36 -28.13 -16.25
CA GLU A 467 -22.94 -28.38 -16.03
C GLU A 467 -22.55 -28.13 -14.56
N ILE A 468 -23.11 -27.06 -13.96
CA ILE A 468 -22.91 -26.77 -12.53
C ILE A 468 -23.44 -27.91 -11.66
N LYS A 469 -24.65 -28.41 -11.93
CA LYS A 469 -25.26 -29.53 -11.19
C LYS A 469 -24.38 -30.77 -11.29
N ALA A 470 -23.96 -31.14 -12.51
CA ALA A 470 -23.10 -32.29 -12.74
C ALA A 470 -21.76 -32.21 -11.97
N ASN A 471 -21.13 -31.03 -11.95
CA ASN A 471 -19.87 -30.83 -11.24
C ASN A 471 -20.03 -30.91 -9.71
N ILE A 472 -21.11 -30.32 -9.16
CA ILE A 472 -21.42 -30.42 -7.73
C ILE A 472 -21.65 -31.89 -7.33
N ILE A 473 -22.44 -32.62 -8.12
CA ILE A 473 -22.74 -34.04 -7.91
C ILE A 473 -21.45 -34.86 -7.87
N ASN A 474 -20.59 -34.71 -8.89
CA ASN A 474 -19.32 -35.45 -8.96
C ASN A 474 -18.42 -35.18 -7.74
N ILE A 475 -18.29 -33.91 -7.33
CA ILE A 475 -17.46 -33.53 -6.16
C ILE A 475 -18.05 -34.10 -4.87
N LEU A 476 -19.36 -34.03 -4.67
CA LEU A 476 -19.99 -34.55 -3.45
C LEU A 476 -19.94 -36.08 -3.39
N ASN A 477 -20.18 -36.76 -4.50
CA ASN A 477 -20.05 -38.22 -4.59
C ASN A 477 -18.62 -38.68 -4.31
N GLU A 478 -17.62 -37.94 -4.81
CA GLU A 478 -16.21 -38.18 -4.48
C GLU A 478 -15.94 -37.98 -2.98
N TRP A 479 -16.47 -36.92 -2.36
CA TRP A 479 -16.20 -36.60 -0.96
C TRP A 479 -16.95 -37.47 0.04
N THR A 480 -18.12 -37.97 -0.36
CA THR A 480 -19.01 -38.78 0.50
C THR A 480 -18.93 -40.28 0.20
N GLU A 481 -18.15 -40.68 -0.82
CA GLU A 481 -18.06 -42.06 -1.31
C GLU A 481 -19.45 -42.64 -1.63
N SER A 482 -20.30 -41.83 -2.27
CA SER A 482 -21.68 -42.20 -2.61
C SER A 482 -21.97 -42.09 -4.12
N ASP A 483 -23.12 -42.61 -4.55
CA ASP A 483 -23.65 -42.45 -5.92
C ASP A 483 -25.02 -41.73 -5.89
N CYS A 484 -25.08 -40.67 -5.10
CA CYS A 484 -26.28 -39.87 -4.93
C CYS A 484 -26.45 -38.90 -6.10
N LYS A 485 -27.70 -38.60 -6.46
CA LYS A 485 -28.02 -37.65 -7.55
C LYS A 485 -28.40 -36.27 -7.04
N ASP A 486 -29.21 -36.22 -5.98
CA ASP A 486 -29.86 -34.97 -5.56
C ASP A 486 -29.71 -34.69 -4.06
N GLU A 487 -29.33 -35.68 -3.25
CA GLU A 487 -29.35 -35.62 -1.79
C GLU A 487 -28.20 -36.42 -1.16
N TRP A 488 -27.51 -35.80 -0.18
CA TRP A 488 -26.46 -36.43 0.62
C TRP A 488 -26.77 -36.32 2.12
N VAL A 489 -26.95 -37.45 2.79
CA VAL A 489 -27.25 -37.49 4.23
C VAL A 489 -26.03 -37.94 5.02
N ILE A 490 -25.50 -37.07 5.86
CA ILE A 490 -24.22 -37.26 6.55
C ILE A 490 -24.45 -37.23 8.07
N PRO A 491 -23.98 -38.24 8.83
CA PRO A 491 -24.06 -38.22 10.29
C PRO A 491 -23.26 -37.06 10.89
N VAL A 492 -23.81 -36.34 11.88
CA VAL A 492 -23.15 -35.19 12.54
C VAL A 492 -21.86 -35.59 13.28
N GLN A 493 -21.72 -36.88 13.60
CA GLN A 493 -20.48 -37.45 14.15
C GLN A 493 -19.31 -37.30 13.17
N ASN A 494 -19.55 -37.26 11.85
CA ASN A 494 -18.54 -36.99 10.84
C ASN A 494 -18.30 -35.47 10.66
N LYS A 495 -17.84 -34.84 11.75
CA LYS A 495 -17.58 -33.39 11.80
C LYS A 495 -16.54 -32.93 10.76
N GLU A 496 -15.59 -33.78 10.40
CA GLU A 496 -14.55 -33.44 9.43
C GLU A 496 -15.13 -33.28 8.02
N LEU A 497 -15.94 -34.24 7.57
CA LEU A 497 -16.59 -34.20 6.26
C LEU A 497 -17.60 -33.04 6.17
N ILE A 498 -18.41 -32.83 7.20
CA ILE A 498 -19.34 -31.68 7.26
C ILE A 498 -18.57 -30.37 7.19
N ASN A 499 -17.47 -30.22 7.92
CA ASN A 499 -16.63 -29.02 7.85
C ASN A 499 -15.96 -28.85 6.48
N ARG A 500 -15.59 -29.94 5.80
CA ARG A 500 -15.06 -29.90 4.44
C ARG A 500 -16.12 -29.40 3.46
N ILE A 501 -17.36 -29.88 3.55
CA ILE A 501 -18.51 -29.44 2.74
C ILE A 501 -18.87 -27.97 3.03
N MET A 502 -19.01 -27.57 4.30
CA MET A 502 -19.30 -26.19 4.69
C MET A 502 -18.24 -25.18 4.24
N LYS A 503 -16.96 -25.58 4.14
CA LYS A 503 -15.87 -24.73 3.63
C LYS A 503 -15.78 -24.74 2.10
N GLY A 504 -16.26 -25.82 1.49
CA GLY A 504 -16.19 -26.06 0.06
C GLY A 504 -17.37 -25.49 -0.71
N PHE A 505 -18.56 -25.38 -0.11
CA PHE A 505 -19.76 -24.92 -0.82
C PHE A 505 -20.31 -23.65 -0.18
N TYR A 506 -20.98 -22.81 -0.97
CA TYR A 506 -21.86 -21.80 -0.39
C TYR A 506 -23.11 -22.52 0.11
N ILE A 507 -23.28 -22.56 1.42
CA ILE A 507 -24.37 -23.30 2.04
C ILE A 507 -25.43 -22.32 2.47
N GLN A 508 -26.55 -22.35 1.76
CA GLN A 508 -27.75 -21.66 2.17
C GLN A 508 -28.43 -22.53 3.22
N ASN A 509 -28.39 -22.08 4.48
CA ASN A 509 -29.21 -22.72 5.51
C ASN A 509 -30.68 -22.38 5.21
N THR A 510 -31.55 -23.38 5.16
CA THR A 510 -33.00 -23.18 4.98
C THR A 510 -33.60 -22.28 6.08
N GLY A 511 -32.86 -22.05 7.17
CA GLY A 511 -33.16 -21.11 8.25
C GLY A 511 -32.90 -19.61 7.98
N GLU A 512 -32.11 -19.20 6.99
CA GLU A 512 -31.72 -17.78 6.79
C GLU A 512 -32.44 -17.16 5.57
N THR A 513 -33.27 -16.15 5.82
CA THR A 513 -33.88 -15.32 4.76
C THR A 513 -32.97 -14.13 4.51
N HIS A 514 -31.84 -14.38 3.85
CA HIS A 514 -31.18 -13.33 3.11
C HIS A 514 -31.26 -13.66 1.61
N PRO A 515 -31.62 -12.69 0.75
CA PRO A 515 -31.63 -12.89 -0.69
C PRO A 515 -30.23 -13.30 -1.20
N PRO A 516 -30.12 -14.08 -2.30
CA PRO A 516 -28.87 -14.75 -2.69
C PRO A 516 -27.72 -13.86 -3.20
N PHE A 517 -27.73 -12.54 -2.97
CA PHE A 517 -26.72 -11.66 -3.58
C PHE A 517 -26.11 -10.57 -2.71
N TYR A 518 -26.43 -10.49 -1.41
CA TYR A 518 -25.84 -9.48 -0.53
C TYR A 518 -25.56 -10.01 0.86
N ILE A 519 -24.53 -10.86 1.01
CA ILE A 519 -23.73 -10.82 2.23
C ILE A 519 -22.70 -9.71 1.99
N ASP A 520 -22.70 -8.69 2.86
CA ASP A 520 -21.76 -7.58 2.80
C ASP A 520 -20.34 -8.16 2.65
N TRP A 521 -19.69 -7.87 1.53
CA TRP A 521 -18.32 -8.27 1.23
C TRP A 521 -17.38 -8.01 2.42
N ARG A 522 -17.72 -7.04 3.29
CA ARG A 522 -17.03 -6.76 4.55
C ARG A 522 -17.01 -7.93 5.53
N ASP A 523 -18.03 -8.77 5.62
CA ASP A 523 -18.07 -9.87 6.59
C ASP A 523 -17.30 -11.10 6.09
N ILE A 524 -17.31 -11.36 4.77
CA ILE A 524 -16.38 -12.32 4.13
C ILE A 524 -14.93 -11.83 4.29
N TYR A 525 -14.69 -10.53 4.12
CA TYR A 525 -13.37 -9.90 4.29
C TYR A 525 -12.88 -9.91 5.74
N LYS A 526 -13.77 -9.72 6.72
CA LYS A 526 -13.45 -9.84 8.16
C LYS A 526 -13.06 -11.28 8.54
N ASN A 527 -13.71 -12.28 7.93
CA ASN A 527 -13.50 -13.69 8.24
C ASN A 527 -12.29 -14.32 7.50
N LEU A 528 -11.82 -13.77 6.38
CA LEU A 528 -10.72 -14.32 5.55
C LEU A 528 -9.39 -13.55 5.69
N LYS A 529 -9.16 -12.96 6.85
CA LYS A 529 -8.25 -11.83 7.16
C LYS A 529 -6.74 -11.93 6.79
N SER A 530 -6.23 -12.97 6.12
CA SER A 530 -4.78 -13.12 5.89
C SER A 530 -4.30 -13.19 4.44
N ASN A 531 -5.16 -13.51 3.44
CA ASN A 531 -4.67 -13.83 2.07
C ASN A 531 -5.31 -13.01 0.93
N LEU A 532 -6.26 -12.12 1.21
CA LEU A 532 -6.88 -11.29 0.18
C LEU A 532 -6.07 -9.99 -0.08
N PRO A 533 -5.90 -9.56 -1.34
CA PRO A 533 -5.38 -8.24 -1.67
C PRO A 533 -6.21 -7.15 -0.99
N ARG A 534 -5.54 -6.17 -0.41
CA ARG A 534 -6.23 -5.02 0.19
C ARG A 534 -6.79 -4.16 -0.94
N PRO A 535 -7.89 -3.41 -0.72
CA PRO A 535 -8.44 -2.41 -1.66
C PRO A 535 -7.48 -1.27 -2.08
N THR A 536 -6.20 -1.39 -1.77
CA THR A 536 -5.12 -0.44 -2.06
C THR A 536 -3.95 -1.09 -2.82
N ASP A 537 -4.02 -2.39 -3.11
CA ASP A 537 -3.04 -3.11 -3.92
C ASP A 537 -3.17 -2.76 -5.40
N ILE A 538 -2.11 -2.92 -6.19
CA ILE A 538 -2.16 -2.71 -7.64
C ILE A 538 -2.94 -3.86 -8.31
N CYS A 539 -3.80 -3.53 -9.27
CA CYS A 539 -4.54 -4.51 -10.06
C CYS A 539 -3.69 -5.05 -11.20
N TYR A 540 -3.31 -6.32 -11.10
CA TYR A 540 -2.65 -7.09 -12.15
C TYR A 540 -2.96 -8.58 -11.97
N GLY A 541 -2.88 -9.35 -13.05
CA GLY A 541 -3.18 -10.78 -13.01
C GLY A 541 -3.10 -11.42 -14.39
N ASN A 542 -2.74 -12.70 -14.41
CA ASN A 542 -2.68 -13.48 -15.64
C ASN A 542 -4.00 -14.20 -15.86
N LEU A 543 -4.53 -14.15 -17.09
CA LEU A 543 -5.70 -14.92 -17.47
C LEU A 543 -5.44 -16.41 -17.22
N SER A 544 -6.42 -17.11 -16.66
CA SER A 544 -6.37 -18.56 -16.52
C SER A 544 -6.61 -19.23 -17.88
N ASP A 545 -5.76 -20.21 -18.24
CA ASP A 545 -5.95 -21.03 -19.44
C ASP A 545 -7.23 -21.87 -19.38
N LYS A 546 -7.68 -22.19 -18.16
CA LYS A 546 -8.92 -22.93 -17.90
C LYS A 546 -9.99 -21.97 -17.37
N ARG A 547 -11.22 -22.16 -17.82
CA ARG A 547 -12.38 -21.54 -17.19
C ARG A 547 -12.58 -22.09 -15.78
N HIS A 548 -13.20 -21.32 -14.93
CA HIS A 548 -13.50 -21.75 -13.57
C HIS A 548 -14.46 -22.94 -13.61
N HIS A 549 -14.08 -24.06 -13.02
CA HIS A 549 -14.76 -25.34 -13.13
C HIS A 549 -16.25 -25.32 -12.71
N ILE A 550 -16.69 -24.38 -11.88
CA ILE A 550 -18.12 -24.26 -11.50
C ILE A 550 -18.82 -23.21 -12.34
N THR A 551 -18.30 -21.98 -12.31
CA THR A 551 -19.01 -20.85 -12.95
C THR A 551 -18.88 -20.87 -14.46
N ASN A 552 -17.98 -21.70 -15.01
CA ASN A 552 -17.58 -21.71 -16.42
C ASN A 552 -17.22 -20.30 -16.95
N LYS A 553 -16.77 -19.43 -16.05
CA LYS A 553 -16.34 -18.05 -16.36
C LYS A 553 -14.84 -17.98 -16.47
N SER A 554 -14.38 -17.11 -17.36
CA SER A 554 -12.99 -16.65 -17.39
C SER A 554 -12.65 -15.95 -16.07
N PHE A 555 -11.41 -16.09 -15.64
CA PHE A 555 -10.91 -15.41 -14.44
C PHE A 555 -9.40 -15.18 -14.57
N VAL A 556 -8.89 -14.24 -13.80
CA VAL A 556 -7.45 -13.98 -13.66
C VAL A 556 -6.92 -14.51 -12.35
N TRP A 557 -5.69 -15.01 -12.36
CA TRP A 557 -4.94 -15.34 -11.16
C TRP A 557 -4.39 -14.07 -10.53
N CYS A 558 -4.93 -13.69 -9.37
CA CYS A 558 -4.50 -12.52 -8.61
C CYS A 558 -4.09 -12.95 -7.19
N LYS A 559 -2.79 -12.93 -6.89
CA LYS A 559 -2.19 -13.46 -5.65
C LYS A 559 -2.66 -14.88 -5.31
N HIS A 560 -2.59 -15.80 -6.28
CA HIS A 560 -2.99 -17.21 -6.15
C HIS A 560 -4.50 -17.43 -5.88
N GLN A 561 -5.34 -16.46 -6.24
CA GLN A 561 -6.79 -16.53 -6.07
C GLN A 561 -7.49 -16.18 -7.38
N PRO A 562 -8.61 -16.84 -7.72
CA PRO A 562 -9.39 -16.50 -8.90
C PRO A 562 -10.09 -15.15 -8.73
N CYS A 563 -9.93 -14.27 -9.71
CA CYS A 563 -10.61 -12.99 -9.77
C CYS A 563 -11.40 -12.88 -11.08
N PHE A 564 -12.72 -12.69 -10.97
CA PHE A 564 -13.68 -12.68 -12.06
C PHE A 564 -14.03 -11.26 -12.54
N ARG A 565 -13.47 -10.23 -11.89
CA ARG A 565 -13.61 -8.84 -12.31
C ARG A 565 -12.35 -8.06 -11.93
N THR A 566 -11.54 -7.71 -12.92
CA THR A 566 -10.40 -6.79 -12.75
C THR A 566 -10.88 -5.37 -12.48
N ALA A 567 -10.00 -4.52 -11.94
CA ALA A 567 -10.22 -3.09 -11.76
C ALA A 567 -9.62 -2.24 -12.91
N ILE A 568 -9.07 -2.90 -13.94
CA ILE A 568 -8.60 -2.22 -15.15
C ILE A 568 -9.84 -1.91 -16.00
N GLU A 569 -10.00 -0.65 -16.36
CA GLU A 569 -11.12 -0.14 -17.15
C GLU A 569 -10.69 1.12 -17.89
N TYR A 570 -11.33 1.40 -19.02
CA TYR A 570 -11.17 2.68 -19.69
C TYR A 570 -11.69 3.80 -18.79
N LYS A 571 -10.83 4.77 -18.49
CA LYS A 571 -11.23 5.90 -17.65
C LYS A 571 -12.07 6.88 -18.47
N GLN A 572 -13.19 7.29 -17.89
CA GLN A 572 -14.02 8.35 -18.45
C GLN A 572 -13.38 9.73 -18.26
N SER A 573 -12.68 9.91 -17.15
CA SER A 573 -12.03 11.15 -16.77
C SER A 573 -10.53 11.07 -17.07
N TRP A 574 -10.02 12.05 -17.82
CA TRP A 574 -8.58 12.18 -18.07
C TRP A 574 -7.77 12.35 -16.78
N GLN A 575 -8.39 12.92 -15.73
CA GLN A 575 -7.74 13.08 -14.44
C GLN A 575 -7.31 11.74 -13.84
N ASP A 576 -7.91 10.62 -14.25
CA ASP A 576 -7.62 9.28 -13.74
C ASP A 576 -6.71 8.43 -14.63
N TYR A 577 -6.30 8.93 -15.80
CA TYR A 577 -5.48 8.18 -16.76
C TYR A 577 -4.24 7.53 -16.14
N LYS A 578 -4.08 6.24 -16.44
CA LYS A 578 -2.96 5.38 -16.04
C LYS A 578 -2.06 5.08 -17.24
N LEU A 579 -0.99 4.33 -16.99
CA LEU A 579 -0.07 3.88 -18.04
C LEU A 579 -0.81 3.15 -19.18
N THR A 580 -1.79 2.31 -18.86
CA THR A 580 -2.64 1.59 -19.83
C THR A 580 -3.41 2.55 -20.72
N ASP A 581 -4.09 3.55 -20.14
CA ASP A 581 -4.83 4.56 -20.90
C ASP A 581 -3.90 5.35 -21.82
N MET A 582 -2.75 5.80 -21.31
CA MET A 582 -1.77 6.59 -22.08
C MET A 582 -1.20 5.81 -23.27
N LEU A 583 -0.90 4.52 -23.09
CA LEU A 583 -0.44 3.66 -24.20
C LEU A 583 -1.54 3.40 -25.22
N ASN A 584 -2.76 3.11 -24.77
CA ASN A 584 -3.91 2.94 -25.65
C ASN A 584 -4.19 4.23 -26.47
N ILE A 585 -4.06 5.40 -25.85
CA ILE A 585 -4.19 6.72 -26.51
C ILE A 585 -3.13 6.92 -27.61
N LEU A 586 -1.91 6.42 -27.41
CA LEU A 586 -0.85 6.42 -28.43
C LEU A 586 -1.02 5.33 -29.50
N GLY A 587 -2.12 4.57 -29.49
CA GLY A 587 -2.38 3.49 -30.43
C GLY A 587 -1.71 2.16 -30.09
N HIS A 588 -1.22 2.00 -28.85
CA HIS A 588 -0.72 0.72 -28.35
C HIS A 588 -1.81 0.04 -27.51
N ASN A 589 -2.62 -0.81 -28.13
CA ASN A 589 -3.67 -1.57 -27.45
C ASN A 589 -3.04 -2.68 -26.58
N ILE A 590 -2.76 -2.35 -25.32
CA ILE A 590 -2.13 -3.29 -24.37
C ILE A 590 -3.14 -3.94 -23.42
N THR A 591 -4.42 -3.61 -23.56
CA THR A 591 -5.52 -4.15 -22.75
C THR A 591 -6.59 -4.77 -23.64
N GLU A 592 -7.15 -5.89 -23.19
CA GLU A 592 -8.24 -6.60 -23.89
C GLU A 592 -9.32 -7.03 -22.89
N ASP A 593 -10.60 -6.92 -23.27
CA ASP A 593 -11.70 -7.48 -22.47
C ASP A 593 -11.78 -9.00 -22.69
N LYS A 594 -11.67 -9.75 -21.59
CA LYS A 594 -11.74 -11.22 -21.61
C LYS A 594 -12.99 -11.76 -20.87
N GLY A 595 -14.02 -10.93 -20.70
CA GLY A 595 -15.27 -11.28 -20.02
C GLY A 595 -15.18 -11.29 -18.48
N CYS A 596 -13.97 -11.10 -17.93
CA CYS A 596 -13.72 -10.87 -16.50
C CYS A 596 -13.16 -9.47 -16.24
N GLY A 597 -13.49 -8.52 -17.12
CA GLY A 597 -12.91 -7.18 -17.17
C GLY A 597 -11.73 -7.09 -18.13
N PHE A 598 -11.16 -5.88 -18.25
CA PHE A 598 -9.98 -5.66 -19.07
C PHE A 598 -8.75 -6.29 -18.41
N ILE A 599 -7.92 -6.92 -19.22
CA ILE A 599 -6.65 -7.53 -18.81
C ILE A 599 -5.56 -6.90 -19.64
N ALA A 600 -4.50 -6.46 -18.97
CA ALA A 600 -3.31 -5.97 -19.64
C ALA A 600 -2.40 -7.13 -20.09
N ASP A 601 -1.58 -6.88 -21.11
CA ASP A 601 -0.66 -7.89 -21.65
C ASP A 601 0.37 -8.40 -20.61
N GLY A 602 1.09 -9.46 -20.99
CA GLY A 602 2.09 -10.08 -20.13
C GLY A 602 3.30 -9.18 -19.82
N GLU A 603 3.62 -8.21 -20.67
CA GLU A 603 4.70 -7.25 -20.43
C GLU A 603 4.31 -6.26 -19.33
N TYR A 604 3.07 -5.76 -19.35
CA TYR A 604 2.52 -4.90 -18.31
C TYR A 604 2.53 -5.59 -16.95
N ASN A 605 2.05 -6.84 -16.88
CA ASN A 605 2.06 -7.61 -15.63
C ASN A 605 3.48 -7.78 -15.08
N ARG A 606 4.46 -8.07 -15.96
CA ARG A 606 5.88 -8.14 -15.58
C ARG A 606 6.42 -6.79 -15.09
N PHE A 607 5.99 -5.69 -15.70
CA PHE A 607 6.41 -4.36 -15.27
C PHE A 607 5.82 -3.96 -13.90
N VAL A 608 4.56 -4.28 -13.64
CA VAL A 608 3.95 -4.10 -12.32
C VAL A 608 4.76 -4.86 -11.26
N ASP A 609 5.11 -6.12 -11.52
CA ASP A 609 5.98 -6.92 -10.64
C ASP A 609 7.35 -6.27 -10.44
N VAL A 610 7.95 -5.73 -11.51
CA VAL A 610 9.22 -5.01 -11.46
C VAL A 610 9.15 -3.80 -10.53
N VAL A 611 8.14 -2.93 -10.67
CA VAL A 611 7.99 -1.74 -9.82
C VAL A 611 7.73 -2.11 -8.36
N LEU A 612 6.90 -3.13 -8.11
CA LEU A 612 6.63 -3.60 -6.75
C LEU A 612 7.88 -4.22 -6.09
N LYS A 613 8.69 -4.95 -6.86
CA LYS A 613 9.98 -5.48 -6.40
C LYS A 613 11.00 -4.37 -6.18
N ALA A 614 11.04 -3.37 -7.05
CA ALA A 614 11.92 -2.22 -6.93
C ALA A 614 11.65 -1.46 -5.63
N GLN A 615 10.38 -1.20 -5.28
CA GLN A 615 10.03 -0.52 -4.03
C GLN A 615 10.62 -1.22 -2.80
N LYS A 616 10.54 -2.56 -2.73
CA LYS A 616 11.11 -3.33 -1.61
C LYS A 616 12.64 -3.21 -1.50
N VAL A 617 13.34 -3.13 -2.64
CA VAL A 617 14.80 -2.94 -2.67
C VAL A 617 15.14 -1.51 -2.25
N VAL A 618 14.47 -0.54 -2.87
CA VAL A 618 14.62 0.89 -2.65
C VAL A 618 14.40 1.28 -1.18
N ASP A 619 13.46 0.64 -0.48
CA ASP A 619 13.25 0.81 0.96
C ASP A 619 14.48 0.41 1.82
N LYS A 620 15.41 -0.36 1.25
CA LYS A 620 16.65 -0.82 1.90
C LYS A 620 17.91 -0.11 1.37
N LEU A 621 17.81 0.71 0.32
CA LEU A 621 18.93 1.42 -0.34
C LEU A 621 19.42 2.66 0.43
N GLN A 622 19.39 2.63 1.76
CA GLN A 622 19.96 3.68 2.60
C GLN A 622 21.07 3.09 3.46
N CYS A 623 22.22 3.74 3.51
CA CYS A 623 23.27 3.44 4.47
C CYS A 623 22.73 3.65 5.89
N LYS A 624 22.99 2.69 6.80
CA LYS A 624 22.49 2.78 8.18
C LYS A 624 23.32 3.72 9.05
N GLU A 625 24.54 4.01 8.64
CA GLU A 625 25.47 4.89 9.36
C GLU A 625 25.22 6.35 9.03
N CYS A 626 25.34 6.75 7.75
CA CYS A 626 25.21 8.16 7.35
C CYS A 626 23.89 8.52 6.65
N GLY A 627 23.01 7.55 6.38
CA GLY A 627 21.72 7.78 5.68
C GLY A 627 21.84 8.06 4.18
N HIS A 628 23.05 8.10 3.62
CA HIS A 628 23.29 8.27 2.18
C HIS A 628 22.67 7.13 1.38
N ILE A 629 22.20 7.41 0.16
CA ILE A 629 21.74 6.35 -0.74
C ILE A 629 22.89 5.39 -1.08
N LEU A 630 22.57 4.11 -1.20
CA LEU A 630 23.53 3.10 -1.59
C LEU A 630 23.58 2.97 -3.12
N PHE A 631 24.80 2.85 -3.65
CA PHE A 631 25.06 2.72 -5.09
C PHE A 631 25.43 1.28 -5.44
N PRO A 632 24.99 0.77 -6.61
CA PRO A 632 25.33 -0.58 -7.05
C PRO A 632 26.84 -0.72 -7.26
N VAL A 633 27.39 -1.86 -6.85
CA VAL A 633 28.82 -2.15 -7.03
C VAL A 633 29.07 -2.56 -8.48
N LYS A 634 29.84 -1.74 -9.21
CA LYS A 634 30.30 -2.07 -10.57
C LYS A 634 31.43 -3.09 -10.49
N ARG A 635 31.15 -4.36 -10.81
CA ARG A 635 32.17 -5.41 -10.90
C ARG A 635 32.69 -5.50 -12.33
N SER A 636 33.99 -5.31 -12.51
CA SER A 636 34.69 -5.08 -13.79
C SER A 636 34.75 -6.28 -14.76
N THR A 637 34.10 -7.40 -14.46
CA THR A 637 34.09 -8.60 -15.33
C THR A 637 32.81 -8.71 -16.14
N GLY A 638 32.59 -7.72 -17.03
CA GLY A 638 31.97 -7.80 -18.37
C GLY A 638 30.75 -8.68 -18.71
N ASN A 639 30.04 -9.34 -17.77
CA ASN A 639 28.87 -10.15 -18.14
C ASN A 639 27.91 -10.52 -17.00
N ASP A 640 28.00 -9.88 -15.84
CA ASP A 640 27.19 -10.28 -14.70
C ASP A 640 25.94 -9.39 -14.56
N SER A 641 24.80 -9.98 -14.85
CA SER A 641 23.44 -9.54 -14.52
C SER A 641 23.19 -9.28 -13.01
N ASN A 642 24.24 -9.14 -12.20
CA ASN A 642 24.24 -9.05 -10.74
C ASN A 642 24.68 -7.66 -10.22
N GLU A 643 24.82 -6.64 -11.07
CA GLU A 643 25.20 -5.28 -10.65
C GLU A 643 24.28 -4.69 -9.57
N TYR A 644 23.01 -5.14 -9.50
CA TYR A 644 21.99 -4.68 -8.55
C TYR A 644 21.71 -5.73 -7.48
N THR A 645 22.77 -6.30 -6.93
CA THR A 645 22.73 -7.27 -5.83
C THR A 645 23.64 -6.87 -4.68
N TYR A 646 24.72 -6.17 -5.01
CA TYR A 646 25.65 -5.60 -4.05
C TYR A 646 25.60 -4.09 -4.18
N TYR A 647 25.61 -3.42 -3.04
CA TYR A 647 25.62 -1.97 -2.97
C TYR A 647 26.67 -1.51 -1.97
N TYR A 648 27.16 -0.28 -2.11
CA TYR A 648 28.01 0.35 -1.09
C TYR A 648 27.61 1.80 -0.85
N CYS A 649 28.14 2.37 0.24
CA CYS A 649 28.06 3.79 0.48
C CYS A 649 29.20 4.53 -0.25
N GLU A 650 28.87 5.55 -1.04
CA GLU A 650 29.83 6.42 -1.73
C GLU A 650 30.27 7.64 -0.91
N ASN A 651 29.65 7.85 0.25
CA ASN A 651 30.09 8.91 1.16
C ASN A 651 31.47 8.52 1.70
N ALA A 652 32.54 9.19 1.24
CA ALA A 652 33.96 8.95 1.59
C ALA A 652 34.27 9.04 3.09
N GLN A 653 33.26 9.41 3.84
CA GLN A 653 33.28 9.84 5.22
C GLN A 653 32.20 9.05 6.00
N CYS A 654 31.60 8.06 5.38
CA CYS A 654 30.87 7.04 6.10
C CYS A 654 31.87 6.02 6.66
N LYS A 655 31.64 5.51 7.87
CA LYS A 655 32.43 4.37 8.38
C LYS A 655 32.21 3.10 7.54
N GLU A 656 31.07 3.03 6.83
CA GLU A 656 30.73 1.98 5.87
C GLU A 656 31.12 2.34 4.42
N TYR A 657 32.03 3.31 4.22
CA TYR A 657 32.50 3.70 2.88
C TYR A 657 33.05 2.49 2.11
N HIS A 658 32.51 2.26 0.91
CA HIS A 658 32.83 1.12 0.04
C HIS A 658 32.70 -0.27 0.68
N GLN A 659 32.00 -0.39 1.82
CA GLN A 659 31.67 -1.70 2.38
C GLN A 659 30.52 -2.30 1.57
N GLU A 660 30.74 -3.50 1.02
CA GLU A 660 29.73 -4.19 0.23
C GLU A 660 28.58 -4.70 1.10
N ILE A 661 27.37 -4.32 0.71
CA ILE A 661 26.11 -4.72 1.32
C ILE A 661 25.32 -5.52 0.29
N TYR A 662 24.97 -6.76 0.63
CA TYR A 662 24.14 -7.61 -0.21
C TYR A 662 22.66 -7.32 0.05
N ILE A 663 21.95 -6.85 -0.98
CA ILE A 663 20.50 -6.61 -0.95
C ILE A 663 19.90 -7.32 -2.16
N ASN A 664 19.04 -8.30 -1.93
CA ASN A 664 18.39 -9.01 -3.02
C ASN A 664 17.07 -9.67 -2.58
N HIS A 665 16.20 -9.96 -3.54
CA HIS A 665 15.04 -10.79 -3.30
C HIS A 665 15.46 -12.24 -3.00
N CYS A 666 14.73 -12.88 -2.10
CA CYS A 666 14.93 -14.28 -1.80
C CYS A 666 14.58 -15.15 -3.02
N PHE A 667 15.53 -15.94 -3.50
CA PHE A 667 15.33 -16.86 -4.63
C PHE A 667 14.28 -17.93 -4.36
N ASN A 668 14.08 -18.31 -3.09
CA ASN A 668 13.13 -19.35 -2.70
C ASN A 668 11.69 -18.82 -2.65
N CYS A 669 11.41 -17.81 -1.82
CA CYS A 669 10.04 -17.33 -1.63
C CYS A 669 9.65 -16.18 -2.57
N LYS A 670 10.59 -15.59 -3.31
CA LYS A 670 10.46 -14.45 -4.25
C LYS A 670 9.87 -13.16 -3.69
N ASP A 671 9.38 -13.18 -2.46
CA ASP A 671 8.71 -12.07 -1.79
C ASP A 671 9.58 -11.39 -0.74
N GLY A 672 10.41 -12.16 -0.04
CA GLY A 672 11.24 -11.65 1.05
C GLY A 672 12.46 -10.92 0.53
N ILE A 673 12.79 -9.78 1.14
CA ILE A 673 14.01 -9.05 0.86
C ILE A 673 15.10 -9.49 1.84
N ILE A 674 16.27 -9.84 1.30
CA ILE A 674 17.47 -10.17 2.05
C ILE A 674 18.31 -8.90 2.13
N ASP A 675 18.77 -8.57 3.32
CA ASP A 675 19.71 -7.48 3.60
C ASP A 675 20.80 -8.04 4.52
N SER A 676 22.05 -8.07 4.05
CA SER A 676 23.16 -8.66 4.81
C SER A 676 23.50 -7.93 6.11
N ARG A 677 22.98 -6.72 6.32
CA ARG A 677 23.13 -5.99 7.59
C ARG A 677 22.15 -6.48 8.66
N GLU A 678 21.07 -7.15 8.25
CA GLU A 678 19.99 -7.61 9.13
C GLU A 678 19.92 -9.13 9.22
N SER A 679 20.60 -9.83 8.31
CA SER A 679 20.55 -11.28 8.20
C SER A 679 21.91 -11.95 8.22
N LYS A 680 22.03 -13.01 9.02
CA LYS A 680 23.19 -13.89 9.07
C LYS A 680 23.26 -14.79 7.84
N ARG A 681 24.44 -15.40 7.66
CA ARG A 681 24.68 -16.41 6.62
C ARG A 681 24.54 -17.81 7.21
N CYS A 682 24.02 -18.72 6.43
CA CYS A 682 24.00 -20.15 6.77
C CYS A 682 25.38 -20.79 6.55
N PRO A 683 25.59 -22.06 6.95
CA PRO A 683 26.83 -22.80 6.71
C PRO A 683 27.28 -22.83 5.23
N ASN A 684 26.34 -22.76 4.29
CA ASN A 684 26.65 -22.68 2.86
C ASN A 684 27.12 -21.29 2.39
N GLY A 685 27.15 -20.28 3.27
CA GLY A 685 27.62 -18.92 2.98
C GLY A 685 26.56 -17.98 2.37
N LEU A 686 25.31 -18.45 2.22
CA LEU A 686 24.19 -17.67 1.69
C LEU A 686 23.42 -16.99 2.83
N CYS A 687 22.95 -15.77 2.58
CA CYS A 687 22.18 -15.00 3.55
C CYS A 687 20.80 -15.62 3.77
N ILE A 688 20.35 -15.63 5.03
CA ILE A 688 19.07 -16.22 5.41
C ILE A 688 17.92 -15.27 5.08
N CYS A 689 16.82 -15.75 4.53
CA CYS A 689 15.66 -14.91 4.28
C CYS A 689 14.88 -14.67 5.59
N PRO A 690 14.65 -13.41 6.01
CA PRO A 690 13.90 -13.14 7.24
C PRO A 690 12.40 -13.50 7.15
N GLU A 691 11.85 -13.62 5.94
CA GLU A 691 10.42 -13.91 5.72
C GLU A 691 10.13 -15.42 5.67
N CYS A 692 10.97 -16.21 4.99
CA CYS A 692 10.74 -17.65 4.83
C CYS A 692 11.74 -18.53 5.59
N LEU A 693 12.77 -17.95 6.23
CA LEU A 693 13.78 -18.62 7.06
C LEU A 693 14.67 -19.64 6.32
N THR A 694 14.43 -19.80 5.01
CA THR A 694 15.30 -20.57 4.12
C THR A 694 16.43 -19.69 3.58
N CYS A 695 17.52 -20.33 3.14
CA CYS A 695 18.73 -19.66 2.66
C CYS A 695 19.25 -20.21 1.32
N CYS A 696 19.08 -21.50 1.04
CA CYS A 696 19.58 -22.15 -0.17
C CYS A 696 18.74 -23.37 -0.54
N SER A 697 18.81 -23.79 -1.80
CA SER A 697 18.11 -24.97 -2.35
C SER A 697 18.99 -25.68 -3.37
N ASN A 698 18.69 -26.95 -3.64
CA ASN A 698 19.34 -27.73 -4.68
C ASN A 698 19.14 -27.07 -6.04
N ASP A 699 17.91 -26.68 -6.38
CA ASP A 699 17.58 -25.93 -7.60
C ASP A 699 18.39 -24.63 -7.77
N PHE A 700 18.75 -23.95 -6.68
CA PHE A 700 19.62 -22.77 -6.76
C PHE A 700 21.05 -23.16 -7.18
N PHE A 701 21.64 -24.19 -6.56
CA PHE A 701 22.99 -24.63 -6.89
C PHE A 701 23.08 -25.29 -8.27
N ASP A 702 22.06 -26.07 -8.65
CA ASP A 702 22.00 -26.74 -9.94
C ASP A 702 21.92 -25.74 -11.08
N ARG A 703 21.07 -24.70 -10.97
CA ARG A 703 21.03 -23.61 -11.96
C ARG A 703 22.36 -22.87 -12.07
N MET A 704 23.04 -22.68 -10.95
CA MET A 704 24.33 -22.01 -10.95
C MET A 704 25.39 -22.87 -11.65
N ALA A 705 25.45 -24.17 -11.38
CA ALA A 705 26.33 -25.11 -12.06
C ALA A 705 26.02 -25.19 -13.56
N ASN A 706 24.74 -25.28 -13.93
CA ASN A 706 24.28 -25.34 -15.31
C ASN A 706 24.72 -24.12 -16.15
N LYS A 707 24.83 -22.92 -15.56
CA LYS A 707 25.36 -21.73 -16.26
C LYS A 707 26.80 -21.93 -16.76
N TYR A 708 27.64 -22.65 -16.00
CA TYR A 708 29.01 -22.95 -16.40
C TYR A 708 29.05 -24.12 -17.40
N LEU A 709 28.28 -25.17 -17.11
CA LEU A 709 28.20 -26.35 -17.97
C LEU A 709 27.70 -26.00 -19.39
N SER A 710 26.66 -25.16 -19.51
CA SER A 710 26.12 -24.72 -20.80
C SER A 710 27.10 -23.87 -21.62
N SER A 711 28.10 -23.28 -20.97
CA SER A 711 29.15 -22.49 -21.60
C SER A 711 30.46 -23.28 -21.76
N ASN A 712 30.45 -24.60 -21.56
CA ASN A 712 31.65 -25.46 -21.50
C ASN A 712 32.75 -24.95 -20.57
N ARG A 713 32.36 -24.32 -19.45
CA ARG A 713 33.26 -23.84 -18.40
C ARG A 713 33.26 -24.80 -17.22
N LEU A 714 34.41 -24.95 -16.57
CA LEU A 714 34.53 -25.71 -15.32
C LEU A 714 33.66 -25.08 -14.24
N VAL A 715 32.84 -25.90 -13.58
CA VAL A 715 32.03 -25.46 -12.43
C VAL A 715 32.96 -25.13 -11.26
N PRO A 716 32.91 -23.91 -10.70
CA PRO A 716 33.70 -23.54 -9.53
C PRO A 716 33.55 -24.52 -8.36
N GLN A 717 34.66 -24.85 -7.70
CA GLN A 717 34.69 -25.82 -6.60
C GLN A 717 33.73 -25.50 -5.46
N TRP A 718 33.51 -24.21 -5.19
CA TRP A 718 32.57 -23.78 -4.16
C TRP A 718 31.11 -24.15 -4.49
N ILE A 719 30.72 -24.15 -5.76
CA ILE A 719 29.38 -24.61 -6.19
C ILE A 719 29.34 -26.13 -6.12
N ASN A 720 30.35 -26.79 -6.67
CA ASN A 720 30.42 -28.25 -6.73
C ASN A 720 30.31 -28.90 -5.33
N ASN A 721 30.99 -28.33 -4.33
CA ASN A 721 30.96 -28.81 -2.94
C ASN A 721 29.58 -28.65 -2.25
N ARG A 722 28.66 -27.90 -2.85
CA ARG A 722 27.32 -27.56 -2.32
C ARG A 722 26.17 -28.14 -3.13
N LEU A 723 26.44 -28.81 -4.26
CA LEU A 723 25.41 -29.55 -5.01
C LEU A 723 24.76 -30.59 -4.09
N GLY A 724 23.43 -30.68 -4.13
CA GLY A 724 22.65 -31.56 -3.27
C GLY A 724 22.57 -31.16 -1.78
N LYS A 725 23.20 -30.06 -1.37
CA LYS A 725 23.23 -29.59 0.04
C LYS A 725 22.33 -28.37 0.29
N GLY A 726 21.24 -28.25 -0.46
CA GLY A 726 20.23 -27.22 -0.28
C GLY A 726 19.46 -27.39 1.02
N HIS A 727 19.54 -26.43 1.93
CA HIS A 727 18.85 -26.50 3.22
C HIS A 727 17.32 -26.53 3.09
N LYS A 728 16.75 -25.92 2.03
CA LYS A 728 15.31 -26.00 1.75
C LYS A 728 14.87 -27.46 1.55
N ASP A 729 15.64 -28.22 0.78
CA ASP A 729 15.36 -29.60 0.41
C ASP A 729 15.60 -30.57 1.58
N LEU A 730 16.43 -30.17 2.54
CA LEU A 730 16.70 -30.90 3.78
C LEU A 730 15.73 -30.52 4.93
N HIS A 731 14.72 -29.68 4.67
CA HIS A 731 13.80 -29.12 5.68
C HIS A 731 14.49 -28.41 6.85
N THR A 732 15.71 -27.91 6.62
CA THR A 732 16.53 -27.22 7.63
C THR A 732 16.32 -25.71 7.56
N LEU A 733 15.96 -25.08 8.69
CA LEU A 733 15.75 -23.64 8.80
C LEU A 733 16.84 -22.98 9.64
N PHE A 734 17.07 -21.69 9.41
CA PHE A 734 18.06 -20.93 10.15
C PHE A 734 17.49 -19.59 10.63
N CYS A 735 17.95 -19.12 11.79
CA CYS A 735 17.51 -17.85 12.34
C CYS A 735 18.25 -16.72 11.60
N PRO A 736 17.56 -15.76 10.96
CA PRO A 736 18.22 -14.65 10.29
C PRO A 736 18.99 -13.76 11.27
N LYS A 737 18.62 -13.72 12.56
CA LYS A 737 19.24 -12.86 13.57
C LYS A 737 20.52 -13.45 14.17
N CYS A 738 20.49 -14.73 14.55
CA CYS A 738 21.61 -15.37 15.26
C CYS A 738 22.27 -16.53 14.49
N GLY A 739 21.67 -17.01 13.39
CA GLY A 739 22.19 -18.11 12.59
C GLY A 739 21.93 -19.51 13.17
N THR A 740 21.21 -19.63 14.29
CA THR A 740 20.87 -20.93 14.88
C THR A 740 20.01 -21.76 13.92
N GLU A 741 20.39 -23.02 13.77
CA GLU A 741 19.66 -24.05 13.03
C GLU A 741 18.46 -24.57 13.84
N PHE A 742 17.33 -24.83 13.18
CA PHE A 742 16.14 -25.42 13.78
C PHE A 742 15.23 -26.04 12.71
N ASP A 743 14.23 -26.80 13.14
CA ASP A 743 13.23 -27.44 12.29
C ASP A 743 11.92 -26.62 12.16
N ASP A 744 10.94 -27.11 11.40
CA ASP A 744 9.69 -26.39 11.16
C ASP A 744 8.70 -26.38 12.33
N THR A 745 8.99 -27.11 13.43
CA THR A 745 8.10 -27.24 14.61
C THR A 745 8.15 -26.02 15.54
N HIS A 746 9.17 -25.17 15.41
CA HIS A 746 9.40 -24.04 16.30
C HIS A 746 8.63 -22.76 15.88
N THR A 747 8.00 -22.12 16.87
CA THR A 747 7.24 -20.86 16.71
C THR A 747 8.09 -19.60 16.92
N GLU A 748 9.28 -19.74 17.51
CA GLU A 748 10.30 -18.71 17.66
C GLU A 748 11.71 -19.33 17.65
N CYS A 749 12.75 -18.51 17.54
CA CYS A 749 14.12 -19.01 17.55
C CYS A 749 14.49 -19.61 18.92
N PRO A 750 14.98 -20.87 18.99
CA PRO A 750 15.31 -21.52 20.25
C PRO A 750 16.47 -20.88 21.01
N SER A 751 17.35 -20.13 20.33
CA SER A 751 18.51 -19.49 20.96
C SER A 751 18.26 -18.04 21.37
N CYS A 752 17.61 -17.25 20.51
CA CYS A 752 17.49 -15.79 20.71
C CYS A 752 16.05 -15.29 20.86
N HIS A 753 15.07 -16.21 20.93
CA HIS A 753 13.63 -15.92 21.08
C HIS A 753 13.08 -14.93 20.04
N TYR A 754 13.73 -14.88 18.87
CA TYR A 754 13.23 -14.07 17.76
C TYR A 754 11.94 -14.67 17.22
N LYS A 755 10.86 -13.90 17.28
CA LYS A 755 9.54 -14.27 16.76
C LYS A 755 9.46 -13.97 15.26
N TRP A 756 8.96 -14.94 14.49
CA TRP A 756 8.82 -14.81 13.05
C TRP A 756 7.64 -13.87 12.69
N LYS A 757 7.79 -13.01 11.68
CA LYS A 757 6.73 -12.04 11.28
C LYS A 757 5.56 -12.65 10.50
N ILE A 758 5.73 -13.83 9.87
CA ILE A 758 4.69 -14.47 9.06
C ILE A 758 4.43 -15.89 9.57
N ALA A 759 3.22 -16.09 10.08
CA ALA A 759 2.71 -17.38 10.54
C ALA A 759 2.52 -18.36 9.37
N ASN A 760 3.13 -19.55 9.49
CA ASN A 760 2.67 -20.88 9.10
C ASN A 760 2.16 -21.21 7.68
N TYR A 761 1.85 -20.26 6.78
CA TYR A 761 1.13 -20.60 5.54
C TYR A 761 2.04 -20.96 4.34
N LYS A 762 3.30 -20.48 4.34
CA LYS A 762 4.25 -20.76 3.23
C LYS A 762 5.17 -21.97 3.47
N ARG A 763 5.06 -22.66 4.60
CA ARG A 763 5.96 -23.78 4.96
C ARG A 763 5.52 -25.14 4.37
N ARG A 764 4.35 -25.24 3.74
CA ARG A 764 3.76 -26.51 3.24
C ARG A 764 3.44 -26.53 1.73
N ILE A 765 3.94 -25.56 0.96
CA ILE A 765 3.96 -25.62 -0.53
C ILE A 765 5.43 -25.59 -0.93
#